data_AF-A0A1H8CDG6-F1
#
_entry.id   AF-A0A1H8CDG6-F1
#
_cell.length_a   1.000
_cell.length_b   1.000
_cell.length_c   1.000
_cell.angle_alpha   90.00
_cell.angle_beta   90.00
_cell.angle_gamma   90.00
#
_symmetry.space_group_name_H-M   'P 1'
#
loop_
_entity.id
_entity.type
_entity.pdbx_description
1 polymer ?
#
loop_
_entity_poly.entity_id
_entity_poly.type
_entity_poly.pdbx_seq_one_letter_code
_entity_poly.pdbx_strand_id
1 'polypeptide(L)'
;MPSDESTLDNRIQGSVVRPGDPHYDEYRKVFNGMIDRRPSLIVRCASPADVAEGIAHARRHGLPLSVRSGGHGVTGDAVLDDSVCLDLRPMNSVTIDPDRRRALVGGGANWGEFDAAAQEYGLAVTGGRIRSTGVAGLTLGSGSGWLERKFGLTCDSLLSVELVTADGDVLRASETENSELFWGVRGGGGNFGVVTTFEFQLHPVGPQVLGGLVMYPPFQVADLIRQFRDFMATAPDEVGGALAFISAPDEPFVPEFARGKPVVGATLAYFGPIEEGIEVLRPMREFGPPVRDMVAPIAYTDLQGLLEPSNHEGMQNYWKAEFLAELPDEAIDHIVRFTQTVPSRLTQTLLMPLGGALARVDNNAMAFGQREAPFNIHIMSMWEDAADTERQISWTREFHRAVQPYSTGGAYLNFIGNEGGDRIKAAFGPEKYERLVRLKRRYDPSNVFAGNQNIPPQAEAVEEEPKETDGQGHFAPLAVLELLNGMWVARALQVAAHLRIAEQLAGGPRTLTELATECGCDPAALGRLISALSTVGFFARTAEDKIQQTPLSAVLSDDHPQSVGAVARLFGSNWQWQAWSQLEHSVRNGEPALDQVLGTSLLEFLDTMSPDDGALFDQAMTGLSRFLNRTILNAYDFSGAGRIADVSGGHSTLLIDILAGDPSLSGVLLDRPAITAKVRGRVREAGLGDRLDVVDCDFLRSLPEQADTIVLNRVLHDWDDDAAAGILRACRDALRPGGRIVAVEQLMTGDKRAAFLDLQMLVLRGGRERSREEMAELFGRSGLRIAETINTTSPMCLLIGHALDD
;
A
#
# COMPACT_ATOMS: atom_id res chain seq x y z
N MET A 1 7.31 31.21 51.06
CA MET A 1 6.51 31.65 49.91
C MET A 1 5.88 30.38 49.35
N PRO A 2 4.55 30.30 49.18
CA PRO A 2 3.97 29.10 48.57
C PRO A 2 4.59 28.93 47.17
N SER A 3 4.82 27.68 46.74
CA SER A 3 5.33 27.39 45.40
C SER A 3 4.44 28.05 44.35
N ASP A 4 5.05 28.60 43.30
CA ASP A 4 4.37 29.36 42.24
C ASP A 4 3.23 28.56 41.55
N GLU A 5 3.23 27.23 41.68
CA GLU A 5 2.17 26.32 41.24
C GLU A 5 0.82 26.49 41.98
N SER A 6 0.81 26.95 43.23
CA SER A 6 -0.44 27.24 43.96
C SER A 6 -1.11 28.53 43.49
N THR A 7 -0.53 29.24 42.52
CA THR A 7 -1.08 30.49 41.96
C THR A 7 -1.99 30.24 40.75
N LEU A 8 -1.82 29.14 40.01
CA LEU A 8 -2.63 28.89 38.81
C LEU A 8 -4.09 28.55 39.17
N ASP A 9 -4.30 27.73 40.22
CA ASP A 9 -5.65 27.38 40.71
C ASP A 9 -6.49 28.62 41.06
N ASN A 10 -5.84 29.73 41.45
CA ASN A 10 -6.48 30.99 41.82
C ASN A 10 -6.64 31.98 40.64
N ARG A 11 -6.10 31.64 39.46
CA ARG A 11 -6.09 32.52 38.27
C ARG A 11 -7.00 32.03 37.14
N ILE A 12 -7.51 30.81 37.25
CA ILE A 12 -8.43 30.23 36.26
C ILE A 12 -9.84 30.07 36.85
N GLN A 13 -10.85 30.09 35.98
CA GLN A 13 -12.25 29.82 36.32
C GLN A 13 -12.56 28.32 36.29
N GLY A 14 -11.88 27.58 35.42
CA GLY A 14 -11.96 26.14 35.31
C GLY A 14 -11.20 25.41 36.43
N SER A 15 -10.61 24.26 36.11
CA SER A 15 -9.90 23.46 37.10
C SER A 15 -8.54 22.97 36.61
N VAL A 16 -7.62 22.80 37.55
CA VAL A 16 -6.31 22.19 37.32
C VAL A 16 -6.32 20.77 37.86
N VAL A 17 -5.86 19.81 37.06
CA VAL A 17 -5.79 18.39 37.42
C VAL A 17 -4.35 17.92 37.29
N ARG A 18 -3.85 17.25 38.33
CA ARG A 18 -2.45 16.84 38.49
C ARG A 18 -2.33 15.32 38.61
N PRO A 19 -1.15 14.74 38.36
CA PRO A 19 -0.88 13.34 38.66
C PRO A 19 -1.24 13.00 40.11
N GLY A 20 -2.09 11.97 40.30
CA GLY A 20 -2.60 11.55 41.60
C GLY A 20 -4.01 12.05 41.95
N ASP A 21 -4.54 13.02 41.21
CA ASP A 21 -5.93 13.45 41.39
C ASP A 21 -6.92 12.39 40.86
N PRO A 22 -8.14 12.25 41.44
CA PRO A 22 -9.08 11.18 41.12
C PRO A 22 -9.51 11.04 39.65
N HIS A 23 -9.37 12.09 38.84
CA HIS A 23 -9.78 12.12 37.42
C HIS A 23 -8.62 12.32 36.44
N TYR A 24 -7.37 12.30 36.92
CA TYR A 24 -6.21 12.54 36.07
C TYR A 24 -6.10 11.53 34.92
N ASP A 25 -6.24 10.23 35.22
CA ASP A 25 -6.18 9.17 34.21
C ASP A 25 -7.36 9.22 33.23
N GLU A 26 -8.53 9.67 33.67
CA GLU A 26 -9.69 9.89 32.80
C GLU A 26 -9.43 11.03 31.80
N TYR A 27 -8.90 12.16 32.28
CA TYR A 27 -8.74 13.36 31.47
C TYR A 27 -7.53 13.37 30.54
N ARG A 28 -6.56 12.47 30.72
CA ARG A 28 -5.44 12.32 29.79
C ARG A 28 -5.68 11.30 28.67
N LYS A 29 -6.60 10.34 28.85
CA LYS A 29 -6.91 9.29 27.86
C LYS A 29 -7.43 9.88 26.56
N VAL A 30 -6.80 9.58 25.43
CA VAL A 30 -7.25 9.98 24.08
C VAL A 30 -7.87 8.78 23.35
N PHE A 31 -8.43 9.02 22.16
CA PHE A 31 -9.18 8.00 21.42
C PHE A 31 -8.31 6.80 21.02
N ASN A 32 -7.08 7.06 20.56
CA ASN A 32 -6.12 6.01 20.19
C ASN A 32 -5.52 5.34 21.44
N GLY A 33 -5.89 4.08 21.68
CA GLY A 33 -5.43 3.26 22.80
C GLY A 33 -3.93 2.97 22.82
N MET A 34 -3.19 3.27 21.74
CA MET A 34 -1.72 3.19 21.74
C MET A 34 -1.06 4.30 22.59
N ILE A 35 -1.80 5.36 22.92
CA ILE A 35 -1.25 6.58 23.52
C ILE A 35 -1.47 6.57 25.02
N ASP A 36 -0.41 6.33 25.79
CA ASP A 36 -0.40 6.40 27.26
C ASP A 36 0.57 7.48 27.77
N ARG A 37 0.27 8.75 27.46
CA ARG A 37 1.09 9.89 27.87
C ARG A 37 0.62 10.55 29.17
N ARG A 38 1.53 11.18 29.90
CA ARG A 38 1.33 11.72 31.26
C ARG A 38 1.73 13.20 31.33
N PRO A 39 0.81 14.14 31.07
CA PRO A 39 1.09 15.57 31.23
C PRO A 39 1.36 15.93 32.69
N SER A 40 2.29 16.85 32.96
CA SER A 40 2.51 17.35 34.32
C SER A 40 1.28 18.08 34.86
N LEU A 41 0.48 18.65 33.97
CA LEU A 41 -0.69 19.46 34.31
C LEU A 41 -1.78 19.35 33.25
N ILE A 42 -3.03 19.19 33.66
CA ILE A 42 -4.21 19.33 32.79
C ILE A 42 -5.01 20.55 33.26
N VAL A 43 -5.12 21.56 32.40
CA VAL A 43 -5.92 22.77 32.64
C VAL A 43 -7.25 22.63 31.92
N ARG A 44 -8.31 22.32 32.67
CA ARG A 44 -9.67 22.23 32.15
C ARG A 44 -10.24 23.63 32.01
N CYS A 45 -10.13 24.19 30.82
CA CYS A 45 -10.43 25.59 30.54
C CYS A 45 -11.95 25.80 30.49
N ALA A 46 -12.47 26.79 31.23
CA ALA A 46 -13.86 27.22 31.17
C ALA A 46 -14.05 28.51 30.34
N SER A 47 -12.96 29.20 30.00
CA SER A 47 -12.98 30.49 29.29
C SER A 47 -11.72 30.70 28.45
N PRO A 48 -11.72 31.65 27.49
CA PRO A 48 -10.50 32.08 26.80
C PRO A 48 -9.41 32.61 27.74
N ALA A 49 -9.79 33.18 28.90
CA ALA A 49 -8.82 33.65 29.89
C ALA A 49 -8.06 32.49 30.55
N ASP A 50 -8.74 31.37 30.82
CA ASP A 50 -8.09 30.16 31.36
C ASP A 50 -7.07 29.59 30.37
N VAL A 51 -7.42 29.60 29.07
CA VAL A 51 -6.52 29.20 27.98
C VAL A 51 -5.28 30.09 27.97
N ALA A 52 -5.44 31.41 28.03
CA ALA A 52 -4.32 32.35 28.07
C ALA A 52 -3.42 32.14 29.30
N GLU A 53 -4.01 31.91 30.47
CA GLU A 53 -3.27 31.60 31.71
C GLU A 53 -2.53 30.27 31.62
N GLY A 54 -3.13 29.24 31.01
CA GLY A 54 -2.48 27.96 30.75
C GLY A 54 -1.28 28.07 29.81
N ILE A 55 -1.42 28.83 28.70
CA ILE A 55 -0.31 29.14 27.78
C ILE A 55 0.81 29.89 28.52
N ALA A 56 0.46 30.93 29.27
CA ALA A 56 1.41 31.71 30.04
C ALA A 56 2.13 30.88 31.11
N HIS A 57 1.44 29.94 31.74
CA HIS A 57 2.03 29.00 32.69
C HIS A 57 3.04 28.07 31.99
N ALA A 58 2.67 27.46 30.87
CA ALA A 58 3.56 26.59 30.09
C ALA A 58 4.83 27.33 29.66
N ARG A 59 4.68 28.55 29.11
CA ARG A 59 5.80 29.40 28.70
C ARG A 59 6.72 29.80 29.85
N ARG A 60 6.15 30.22 31.00
CA ARG A 60 6.95 30.62 32.18
C ARG A 60 7.82 29.49 32.71
N HIS A 61 7.37 28.24 32.57
CA HIS A 61 8.06 27.05 33.10
C HIS A 61 8.79 26.26 32.02
N GLY A 62 8.76 26.70 30.75
CA GLY A 62 9.40 25.99 29.64
C GLY A 62 8.78 24.61 29.37
N LEU A 63 7.50 24.42 29.70
CA LEU A 63 6.81 23.15 29.50
C LEU A 63 6.22 23.08 28.07
N PRO A 64 6.27 21.91 27.40
CA PRO A 64 5.49 21.66 26.20
C PRO A 64 4.00 21.92 26.41
N LEU A 65 3.29 22.30 25.35
CA LEU A 65 1.87 22.57 25.38
C LEU A 65 1.13 21.61 24.44
N SER A 66 0.08 20.97 24.94
CA SER A 66 -0.88 20.22 24.12
C SER A 66 -2.28 20.83 24.26
N VAL A 67 -3.10 20.69 23.22
CA VAL A 67 -4.46 21.24 23.17
C VAL A 67 -5.43 20.11 22.86
N ARG A 68 -6.42 19.93 23.72
CA ARG A 68 -7.37 18.85 23.63
C ARG A 68 -8.80 19.36 23.48
N SER A 69 -9.41 18.99 22.36
CA SER A 69 -10.87 19.00 22.16
C SER A 69 -11.37 17.54 22.32
N GLY A 70 -11.76 16.88 21.24
CA GLY A 70 -12.22 15.48 21.27
C GLY A 70 -11.11 14.42 21.42
N GLY A 71 -9.84 14.74 21.14
CA GLY A 71 -8.72 13.79 21.30
C GLY A 71 -8.67 12.64 20.27
N HIS A 72 -9.15 12.88 19.05
CA HIS A 72 -9.28 11.89 17.97
C HIS A 72 -8.05 11.73 17.06
N GLY A 73 -7.08 12.65 17.11
CA GLY A 73 -5.90 12.58 16.24
C GLY A 73 -5.11 11.30 16.51
N VAL A 74 -4.87 10.50 15.47
CA VAL A 74 -4.17 9.21 15.58
C VAL A 74 -2.73 9.35 16.10
N THR A 75 -2.12 10.52 15.92
CA THR A 75 -0.80 10.90 16.46
C THR A 75 -0.74 10.97 17.99
N GLY A 76 -1.89 11.17 18.64
CA GLY A 76 -1.98 11.38 20.08
C GLY A 76 -1.59 12.78 20.56
N ASP A 77 -1.38 13.76 19.66
CA ASP A 77 -0.84 15.09 20.00
C ASP A 77 -1.73 15.93 20.92
N ALA A 78 -2.99 15.52 21.12
CA ALA A 78 -3.87 16.14 22.10
C ALA A 78 -3.34 16.01 23.54
N VAL A 79 -2.43 15.07 23.80
CA VAL A 79 -1.75 14.89 25.08
C VAL A 79 -0.25 14.64 24.85
N LEU A 80 0.60 15.29 25.65
CA LEU A 80 2.05 15.12 25.62
C LEU A 80 2.56 14.74 27.02
N ASP A 81 3.67 14.00 27.08
CA ASP A 81 4.37 13.76 28.34
C ASP A 81 4.97 15.05 28.90
N ASP A 82 5.00 15.15 30.23
CA ASP A 82 5.67 16.24 30.95
C ASP A 82 5.28 17.65 30.46
N SER A 83 4.00 17.80 30.12
CA SER A 83 3.44 18.98 29.45
C SER A 83 2.32 19.65 30.23
N VAL A 84 1.91 20.83 29.76
CA VAL A 84 0.62 21.43 30.07
C VAL A 84 -0.38 21.03 28.99
N CYS A 85 -1.42 20.30 29.36
CA CYS A 85 -2.54 19.96 28.48
C CYS A 85 -3.71 20.91 28.72
N LEU A 86 -4.05 21.71 27.70
CA LEU A 86 -5.25 22.55 27.70
C LEU A 86 -6.45 21.71 27.27
N ASP A 87 -7.26 21.30 28.24
CA ASP A 87 -8.51 20.57 28.00
C ASP A 87 -9.66 21.55 27.79
N LEU A 88 -10.10 21.68 26.54
CA LEU A 88 -11.13 22.61 26.11
C LEU A 88 -12.54 22.06 26.28
N ARG A 89 -12.72 20.77 26.60
CA ARG A 89 -14.05 20.12 26.65
C ARG A 89 -15.11 20.87 27.49
N PRO A 90 -14.79 21.61 28.58
CA PRO A 90 -15.79 22.43 29.26
C PRO A 90 -16.34 23.61 28.43
N MET A 91 -15.63 24.03 27.37
CA MET A 91 -16.04 25.05 26.41
C MET A 91 -16.81 24.42 25.23
N ASN A 92 -17.86 23.65 25.50
CA ASN A 92 -18.65 22.89 24.51
C ASN A 92 -20.01 23.51 24.15
N SER A 93 -20.17 24.83 24.29
CA SER A 93 -21.42 25.50 23.94
C SER A 93 -21.74 25.38 22.44
N VAL A 94 -23.01 25.20 22.10
CA VAL A 94 -23.52 25.22 20.72
C VAL A 94 -24.76 26.12 20.68
N THR A 95 -24.74 27.15 19.84
CA THR A 95 -25.88 28.07 19.65
C THR A 95 -26.20 28.17 18.17
N ILE A 96 -27.47 27.98 17.81
CA ILE A 96 -27.95 28.01 16.43
C ILE A 96 -28.82 29.25 16.20
N ASP A 97 -28.51 30.02 15.17
CA ASP A 97 -29.37 31.04 14.58
C ASP A 97 -30.01 30.43 13.32
N PRO A 98 -31.25 29.94 13.38
CA PRO A 98 -31.90 29.28 12.24
C PRO A 98 -32.27 30.26 11.11
N ASP A 99 -32.52 31.53 11.44
CA ASP A 99 -32.91 32.54 10.44
C ASP A 99 -31.73 32.90 9.55
N ARG A 100 -30.54 33.07 10.14
CA ARG A 100 -29.29 33.31 9.41
C ARG A 100 -28.58 32.03 9.00
N ARG A 101 -29.05 30.88 9.51
CA ARG A 101 -28.41 29.55 9.37
C ARG A 101 -26.96 29.59 9.80
N ARG A 102 -26.71 30.10 11.01
CA ARG A 102 -25.36 30.17 11.58
C ARG A 102 -25.28 29.40 12.88
N ALA A 103 -24.11 28.85 13.15
CA ALA A 103 -23.82 28.25 14.45
C ALA A 103 -22.63 28.94 15.09
N LEU A 104 -22.73 29.21 16.39
CA LEU A 104 -21.61 29.55 17.24
C LEU A 104 -21.27 28.33 18.11
N VAL A 105 -20.05 27.81 17.98
CA VAL A 105 -19.65 26.53 18.56
C VAL A 105 -18.35 26.69 19.35
N GLY A 106 -18.35 26.28 20.61
CA GLY A 106 -17.16 26.31 21.46
C GLY A 106 -16.09 25.29 21.03
N GLY A 107 -14.82 25.61 21.24
CA GLY A 107 -13.70 24.76 20.81
C GLY A 107 -13.63 23.38 21.50
N GLY A 108 -14.34 23.21 22.61
CA GLY A 108 -14.50 21.95 23.32
C GLY A 108 -15.60 21.04 22.82
N ALA A 109 -16.50 21.52 21.95
CA ALA A 109 -17.66 20.76 21.52
C ALA A 109 -17.26 19.55 20.65
N ASN A 110 -18.07 18.50 20.70
CA ASN A 110 -17.99 17.37 19.80
C ASN A 110 -19.08 17.43 18.71
N TRP A 111 -18.91 16.60 17.69
CA TRP A 111 -19.79 16.61 16.52
C TRP A 111 -21.21 16.15 16.83
N GLY A 112 -21.39 15.21 17.76
CA GLY A 112 -22.70 14.76 18.20
C GLY A 112 -23.52 15.87 18.87
N GLU A 113 -22.89 16.66 19.74
CA GLU A 113 -23.52 17.85 20.35
C GLU A 113 -23.92 18.88 19.29
N PHE A 114 -23.05 19.12 18.31
CA PHE A 114 -23.31 20.10 17.25
C PHE A 114 -24.44 19.65 16.31
N ASP A 115 -24.35 18.42 15.80
CA ASP A 115 -25.38 17.85 14.91
C ASP A 115 -26.74 17.80 15.60
N ALA A 116 -26.80 17.42 16.89
CA ALA A 116 -28.04 17.37 17.65
C ALA A 116 -28.71 18.76 17.71
N ALA A 117 -27.95 19.81 18.05
CA ALA A 117 -28.48 21.18 18.13
C ALA A 117 -28.89 21.72 16.76
N ALA A 118 -28.12 21.46 15.70
CA ALA A 118 -28.44 21.95 14.36
C ALA A 118 -29.67 21.24 13.76
N GLN A 119 -29.83 19.93 14.04
CA GLN A 119 -30.94 19.13 13.52
C GLN A 119 -32.30 19.45 14.14
N GLU A 120 -32.35 20.14 15.30
CA GLU A 120 -33.61 20.74 15.80
C GLU A 120 -34.25 21.70 14.77
N TYR A 121 -33.44 22.25 13.86
CA TYR A 121 -33.85 23.18 12.81
C TYR A 121 -33.73 22.60 11.39
N GLY A 122 -33.46 21.29 11.26
CA GLY A 122 -33.21 20.65 9.95
C GLY A 122 -31.97 21.21 9.25
N LEU A 123 -30.96 21.62 10.02
CA LEU A 123 -29.71 22.20 9.55
C LEU A 123 -28.53 21.28 9.88
N ALA A 124 -27.48 21.33 9.06
CA ALA A 124 -26.22 20.65 9.34
C ALA A 124 -25.05 21.38 8.65
N VAL A 125 -23.84 20.98 9.01
CA VAL A 125 -22.61 21.26 8.27
C VAL A 125 -21.86 19.95 8.09
N THR A 126 -21.02 19.83 7.06
CA THR A 126 -20.13 18.69 6.91
C THR A 126 -19.29 18.52 8.17
N GLY A 127 -19.19 17.30 8.70
CA GLY A 127 -18.03 16.93 9.52
C GLY A 127 -17.99 15.47 9.93
N GLY A 128 -17.46 15.21 11.12
CA GLY A 128 -16.94 13.89 11.50
C GLY A 128 -17.97 12.78 11.46
N ARG A 129 -17.57 11.62 10.93
CA ARG A 129 -18.38 10.39 10.84
C ARG A 129 -18.49 9.62 12.17
N ILE A 130 -17.87 10.15 13.23
CA ILE A 130 -17.91 9.63 14.61
C ILE A 130 -18.32 10.80 15.51
N ARG A 131 -19.37 10.61 16.31
CA ARG A 131 -20.02 11.70 17.07
C ARG A 131 -19.10 12.32 18.11
N SER A 132 -18.23 11.53 18.72
CA SER A 132 -17.27 12.01 19.73
C SER A 132 -16.10 12.82 19.15
N THR A 133 -15.97 12.93 17.82
CA THR A 133 -14.91 13.73 17.21
C THR A 133 -15.05 15.21 17.59
N GLY A 134 -13.95 15.81 18.04
CA GLY A 134 -13.94 17.20 18.50
C GLY A 134 -14.00 18.19 17.34
N VAL A 135 -14.78 19.26 17.53
CA VAL A 135 -15.04 20.28 16.51
C VAL A 135 -13.77 20.96 16.05
N ALA A 136 -12.91 21.31 17.01
CA ALA A 136 -11.75 22.14 16.73
C ALA A 136 -10.72 21.43 15.85
N GLY A 137 -10.24 20.26 16.27
CA GLY A 137 -9.20 19.53 15.53
C GLY A 137 -9.66 19.16 14.11
N LEU A 138 -10.91 18.71 13.98
CA LEU A 138 -11.48 18.33 12.69
C LEU A 138 -11.52 19.54 11.73
N THR A 139 -12.08 20.65 12.17
CA THR A 139 -12.23 21.88 11.35
C THR A 139 -10.87 22.47 10.97
N LEU A 140 -9.94 22.53 11.93
CA LEU A 140 -8.63 23.16 11.73
C LEU A 140 -7.74 22.40 10.75
N GLY A 141 -7.87 21.08 10.66
CA GLY A 141 -7.18 20.27 9.66
C GLY A 141 -7.90 20.19 8.31
N SER A 142 -9.23 20.28 8.29
CA SER A 142 -10.11 20.50 7.11
C SER A 142 -11.55 20.12 7.44
N GLY A 143 -11.79 18.82 7.70
CA GLY A 143 -13.07 18.25 8.10
C GLY A 143 -13.83 17.53 6.99
N SER A 144 -13.51 16.24 6.81
CA SER A 144 -14.18 15.34 5.88
C SER A 144 -15.42 14.70 6.53
N GLY A 145 -16.47 14.48 5.75
CA GLY A 145 -17.76 13.97 6.22
C GLY A 145 -18.70 13.53 5.09
N TRP A 146 -19.90 13.07 5.44
CA TRP A 146 -20.85 12.58 4.43
C TRP A 146 -21.32 13.66 3.44
N LEU A 147 -21.34 14.91 3.88
CA LEU A 147 -21.86 16.06 3.13
C LEU A 147 -20.83 16.73 2.21
N GLU A 148 -19.58 16.25 2.19
CA GLU A 148 -18.44 16.97 1.61
C GLU A 148 -18.55 17.23 0.10
N ARG A 149 -19.18 16.31 -0.62
CA ARG A 149 -19.47 16.49 -2.05
C ARG A 149 -20.53 17.54 -2.32
N LYS A 150 -21.49 17.73 -1.41
CA LYS A 150 -22.59 18.70 -1.58
C LYS A 150 -22.25 20.10 -1.06
N PHE A 151 -21.60 20.18 0.10
CA PHE A 151 -21.40 21.44 0.81
C PHE A 151 -19.92 21.78 1.09
N GLY A 152 -18.98 20.97 0.59
CA GLY A 152 -17.55 21.14 0.87
C GLY A 152 -17.16 20.59 2.24
N LEU A 153 -15.88 20.74 2.59
CA LEU A 153 -15.32 20.33 3.88
C LEU A 153 -15.86 21.23 5.01
N THR A 154 -15.66 20.83 6.27
CA THR A 154 -16.06 21.65 7.42
C THR A 154 -15.44 23.05 7.37
N CYS A 155 -14.16 23.15 6.99
CA CYS A 155 -13.45 24.42 6.85
C CYS A 155 -14.00 25.32 5.72
N ASP A 156 -14.70 24.76 4.72
CA ASP A 156 -15.36 25.54 3.66
C ASP A 156 -16.60 26.29 4.18
N SER A 157 -17.23 25.77 5.24
CA SER A 157 -18.40 26.39 5.88
C SER A 157 -18.02 27.27 7.07
N LEU A 158 -16.73 27.43 7.37
CA LEU A 158 -16.28 28.29 8.46
C LEU A 158 -16.37 29.77 8.06
N LEU A 159 -16.96 30.60 8.90
CA LEU A 159 -17.15 32.04 8.69
C LEU A 159 -16.19 32.89 9.52
N SER A 160 -15.94 32.48 10.77
CA SER A 160 -14.96 33.12 11.64
C SER A 160 -14.52 32.21 12.78
N VAL A 161 -13.42 32.58 13.43
CA VAL A 161 -12.96 31.98 14.69
C VAL A 161 -12.56 33.05 15.69
N GLU A 162 -12.72 32.75 16.97
CA GLU A 162 -12.04 33.43 18.07
C GLU A 162 -10.95 32.49 18.63
N LEU A 163 -9.74 33.00 18.80
CA LEU A 163 -8.60 32.19 19.25
C LEU A 163 -7.66 32.94 20.18
N VAL A 164 -7.00 32.20 21.06
CA VAL A 164 -5.95 32.70 21.95
C VAL A 164 -4.59 32.39 21.32
N THR A 165 -3.78 33.43 21.10
CA THR A 165 -2.45 33.32 20.48
C THR A 165 -1.38 32.88 21.50
N ALA A 166 -0.15 32.66 21.04
CA ALA A 166 0.98 32.28 21.90
C ALA A 166 1.29 33.33 22.99
N ASP A 167 0.96 34.60 22.73
CA ASP A 167 1.12 35.72 23.67
C ASP A 167 -0.06 35.89 24.63
N GLY A 168 -1.11 35.08 24.49
CA GLY A 168 -2.30 35.13 25.33
C GLY A 168 -3.37 36.12 24.84
N ASP A 169 -3.15 36.80 23.72
CA ASP A 169 -4.13 37.70 23.13
C ASP A 169 -5.29 36.93 22.50
N VAL A 170 -6.52 37.40 22.75
CA VAL A 170 -7.74 36.90 22.10
C VAL A 170 -7.95 37.66 20.79
N LEU A 171 -7.91 36.96 19.68
CA LEU A 171 -8.12 37.52 18.33
C LEU A 171 -9.34 36.88 17.66
N ARG A 172 -10.04 37.69 16.86
CA ARG A 172 -11.03 37.20 15.89
C ARG A 172 -10.39 37.13 14.51
N ALA A 173 -10.60 36.02 13.80
CA ALA A 173 -10.17 35.85 12.41
C ALA A 173 -11.36 35.49 11.52
N SER A 174 -11.53 36.20 10.42
CA SER A 174 -12.57 36.04 9.40
C SER A 174 -12.05 36.53 8.05
N GLU A 175 -12.89 36.53 7.00
CA GLU A 175 -12.49 37.11 5.71
C GLU A 175 -12.21 38.62 5.79
N THR A 176 -12.79 39.34 6.76
CA THR A 176 -12.67 40.80 6.89
C THR A 176 -11.78 41.25 8.04
N GLU A 177 -11.30 40.34 8.89
CA GLU A 177 -10.51 40.63 10.08
C GLU A 177 -9.44 39.55 10.26
N ASN A 178 -8.16 39.91 10.40
CA ASN A 178 -7.06 38.93 10.47
C ASN A 178 -7.14 37.85 9.36
N SER A 179 -7.45 38.26 8.13
CA SER A 179 -7.78 37.34 7.03
C SER A 179 -6.68 36.35 6.66
N GLU A 180 -5.40 36.72 6.80
CA GLU A 180 -4.28 35.78 6.63
C GLU A 180 -4.28 34.67 7.70
N LEU A 181 -4.63 35.00 8.94
CA LEU A 181 -4.79 34.02 10.01
C LEU A 181 -5.99 33.12 9.73
N PHE A 182 -7.10 33.71 9.28
CA PHE A 182 -8.30 32.96 8.89
C PHE A 182 -8.07 32.00 7.71
N TRP A 183 -7.23 32.41 6.75
CA TRP A 183 -6.75 31.52 5.70
C TRP A 183 -5.95 30.34 6.27
N GLY A 184 -5.04 30.60 7.20
CA GLY A 184 -4.15 29.59 7.79
C GLY A 184 -4.86 28.56 8.66
N VAL A 185 -5.81 28.98 9.50
CA VAL A 185 -6.55 28.06 10.39
C VAL A 185 -7.47 27.10 9.64
N ARG A 186 -7.81 27.38 8.38
CA ARG A 186 -8.60 26.49 7.51
C ARG A 186 -7.70 25.49 6.77
N GLY A 187 -7.11 24.58 7.54
CA GLY A 187 -6.26 23.48 7.05
C GLY A 187 -4.87 23.41 7.67
N GLY A 188 -4.40 24.48 8.33
CA GLY A 188 -3.08 24.54 8.99
C GLY A 188 -3.06 23.95 10.40
N GLY A 189 -4.14 23.34 10.88
CA GLY A 189 -4.22 22.74 12.21
C GLY A 189 -4.15 23.76 13.36
N GLY A 190 -3.74 23.29 14.54
CA GLY A 190 -3.60 24.10 15.75
C GLY A 190 -2.35 24.97 15.82
N ASN A 191 -1.69 25.24 14.68
CA ASN A 191 -0.36 25.86 14.64
C ASN A 191 -0.32 27.33 15.10
N PHE A 192 -1.46 28.04 15.10
CA PHE A 192 -1.47 29.50 15.25
C PHE A 192 -2.13 30.00 16.54
N GLY A 193 -2.68 29.10 17.34
CA GLY A 193 -3.43 29.44 18.55
C GLY A 193 -4.47 28.39 18.93
N VAL A 194 -5.08 28.63 20.09
CA VAL A 194 -6.16 27.81 20.62
C VAL A 194 -7.49 28.44 20.24
N VAL A 195 -8.22 27.83 19.31
CA VAL A 195 -9.55 28.32 18.93
C VAL A 195 -10.56 28.01 20.02
N THR A 196 -11.14 29.05 20.59
CA THR A 196 -12.14 28.99 21.68
C THR A 196 -13.56 28.99 21.15
N THR A 197 -13.79 29.57 19.97
CA THR A 197 -15.12 29.64 19.35
C THR A 197 -15.02 29.64 17.82
N PHE A 198 -15.94 28.92 17.18
CA PHE A 198 -16.10 28.82 15.73
C PHE A 198 -17.47 29.37 15.33
N GLU A 199 -17.53 30.11 14.23
CA GLU A 199 -18.80 30.49 13.59
C GLU A 199 -18.92 29.77 12.24
N PHE A 200 -19.98 28.97 12.07
CA PHE A 200 -20.22 28.19 10.84
C PHE A 200 -21.45 28.67 10.08
N GLN A 201 -21.39 28.56 8.76
CA GLN A 201 -22.56 28.58 7.88
C GLN A 201 -23.19 27.20 7.84
N LEU A 202 -24.48 27.11 8.15
CA LEU A 202 -25.26 25.88 8.13
C LEU A 202 -26.06 25.74 6.84
N HIS A 203 -26.36 24.49 6.49
CA HIS A 203 -27.07 24.08 5.28
C HIS A 203 -28.33 23.27 5.62
N PRO A 204 -29.43 23.40 4.85
CA PRO A 204 -30.60 22.55 5.01
C PRO A 204 -30.29 21.07 4.73
N VAL A 205 -30.45 20.22 5.74
CA VAL A 205 -30.24 18.77 5.66
C VAL A 205 -31.24 18.06 6.57
N GLY A 206 -32.01 17.15 6.01
CA GLY A 206 -32.94 16.32 6.78
C GLY A 206 -34.29 16.99 7.09
N PRO A 207 -34.97 16.57 8.18
CA PRO A 207 -34.46 15.74 9.27
C PRO A 207 -34.25 14.27 8.88
N GLN A 208 -34.93 13.79 7.84
CA GLN A 208 -34.68 12.48 7.23
C GLN A 208 -33.91 12.62 5.91
N VAL A 209 -32.98 11.71 5.70
CA VAL A 209 -32.22 11.54 4.46
C VAL A 209 -32.33 10.09 4.02
N LEU A 210 -32.09 9.80 2.74
CA LEU A 210 -31.95 8.41 2.30
C LEU A 210 -30.51 7.99 2.56
N GLY A 211 -30.29 6.95 3.35
CA GLY A 211 -28.94 6.46 3.60
C GLY A 211 -28.87 5.12 4.31
N GLY A 212 -27.69 4.53 4.31
CA GLY A 212 -27.41 3.27 4.99
C GLY A 212 -26.24 2.52 4.41
N LEU A 213 -26.14 1.24 4.75
CA LEU A 213 -25.07 0.34 4.31
C LEU A 213 -25.65 -0.77 3.42
N VAL A 214 -25.04 -0.98 2.27
CA VAL A 214 -25.22 -2.21 1.48
C VAL A 214 -23.99 -3.08 1.67
N MET A 215 -24.16 -4.33 2.06
CA MET A 215 -23.06 -5.28 2.25
C MET A 215 -22.99 -6.24 1.07
N TYR A 216 -21.81 -6.32 0.46
CA TYR A 216 -21.50 -7.21 -0.65
C TYR A 216 -20.57 -8.33 -0.22
N PRO A 217 -20.68 -9.52 -0.84
CA PRO A 217 -19.75 -10.60 -0.58
C PRO A 217 -18.34 -10.24 -1.11
N PRO A 218 -17.27 -10.74 -0.46
CA PRO A 218 -15.90 -10.33 -0.77
C PRO A 218 -15.45 -10.68 -2.19
N PHE A 219 -16.05 -11.68 -2.84
CA PHE A 219 -15.70 -12.05 -4.21
C PHE A 219 -16.13 -11.01 -5.26
N GLN A 220 -17.02 -10.07 -4.91
CA GLN A 220 -17.44 -8.97 -5.81
C GLN A 220 -16.58 -7.71 -5.69
N VAL A 221 -15.56 -7.72 -4.82
CA VAL A 221 -14.81 -6.51 -4.45
C VAL A 221 -14.23 -5.74 -5.64
N ALA A 222 -13.62 -6.43 -6.61
CA ALA A 222 -13.02 -5.78 -7.77
C ALA A 222 -14.06 -5.05 -8.61
N ASP A 223 -15.14 -5.75 -8.97
CA ASP A 223 -16.19 -5.23 -9.84
C ASP A 223 -17.01 -4.14 -9.14
N LEU A 224 -17.20 -4.24 -7.82
CA LEU A 224 -17.85 -3.20 -7.03
C LEU A 224 -17.02 -1.92 -6.97
N ILE A 225 -15.69 -2.02 -6.86
CA ILE A 225 -14.81 -0.83 -6.90
C ILE A 225 -14.89 -0.16 -8.27
N ARG A 226 -14.87 -0.94 -9.36
CA ARG A 226 -15.06 -0.41 -10.72
C ARG A 226 -16.43 0.27 -10.87
N GLN A 227 -17.50 -0.38 -10.42
CA GLN A 227 -18.85 0.19 -10.46
C GLN A 227 -18.94 1.48 -9.64
N PHE A 228 -18.35 1.51 -8.46
CA PHE A 228 -18.34 2.70 -7.61
C PHE A 228 -17.56 3.85 -8.25
N ARG A 229 -16.38 3.58 -8.80
CA ARG A 229 -15.58 4.54 -9.56
C ARG A 229 -16.40 5.18 -10.68
N ASP A 230 -17.02 4.35 -11.51
CA ASP A 230 -17.74 4.78 -12.70
C ASP A 230 -19.06 5.49 -12.33
N PHE A 231 -19.76 5.01 -11.30
CA PHE A 231 -20.94 5.67 -10.75
C PHE A 231 -20.61 7.08 -10.25
N MET A 232 -19.57 7.21 -9.42
CA MET A 232 -19.19 8.49 -8.81
C MET A 232 -18.67 9.53 -9.81
N ALA A 233 -18.20 9.09 -10.99
CA ALA A 233 -17.81 10.00 -12.07
C ALA A 233 -18.97 10.83 -12.62
N THR A 234 -20.21 10.32 -12.52
CA THR A 234 -21.43 11.00 -12.99
C THR A 234 -22.46 11.28 -11.91
N ALA A 235 -22.21 10.83 -10.68
CA ALA A 235 -23.14 11.01 -9.57
C ALA A 235 -23.33 12.49 -9.24
N PRO A 236 -24.57 12.93 -8.93
CA PRO A 236 -24.82 14.29 -8.49
C PRO A 236 -24.13 14.57 -7.15
N ASP A 237 -24.01 15.85 -6.81
CA ASP A 237 -23.34 16.30 -5.57
C ASP A 237 -24.08 15.84 -4.31
N GLU A 238 -25.39 15.59 -4.41
CA GLU A 238 -26.24 15.00 -3.38
C GLU A 238 -25.80 13.60 -2.92
N VAL A 239 -25.04 12.87 -3.74
CA VAL A 239 -24.55 11.55 -3.38
C VAL A 239 -23.31 11.69 -2.50
N GLY A 240 -23.42 11.19 -1.28
CA GLY A 240 -22.30 10.97 -0.36
C GLY A 240 -22.13 9.48 -0.04
N GLY A 241 -21.02 9.13 0.59
CA GLY A 241 -20.73 7.74 0.93
C GLY A 241 -19.28 7.35 0.76
N ALA A 242 -19.03 6.05 0.85
CA ALA A 242 -17.73 5.43 0.62
C ALA A 242 -17.91 3.93 0.38
N LEU A 243 -16.90 3.29 -0.25
CA LEU A 243 -16.70 1.87 -0.05
C LEU A 243 -15.89 1.64 1.23
N ALA A 244 -16.32 0.68 2.03
CA ALA A 244 -15.74 0.29 3.30
C ALA A 244 -15.38 -1.20 3.25
N PHE A 245 -14.10 -1.51 3.34
CA PHE A 245 -13.61 -2.88 3.41
C PHE A 245 -13.49 -3.26 4.89
N ILE A 246 -14.42 -4.11 5.36
CA ILE A 246 -14.66 -4.35 6.79
C ILE A 246 -14.97 -5.83 7.05
N SER A 247 -15.00 -6.22 8.33
CA SER A 247 -15.67 -7.47 8.73
C SER A 247 -17.14 -7.19 9.03
N ALA A 248 -18.04 -8.05 8.58
CA ALA A 248 -19.46 -7.89 8.89
C ALA A 248 -19.70 -8.02 10.41
N PRO A 249 -20.55 -7.18 11.01
CA PRO A 249 -20.80 -7.23 12.44
C PRO A 249 -21.46 -8.56 12.84
N ASP A 250 -21.19 -9.00 14.06
CA ASP A 250 -21.82 -10.20 14.63
C ASP A 250 -23.19 -9.87 15.22
N GLU A 251 -24.11 -9.43 14.35
CA GLU A 251 -25.42 -8.92 14.74
C GLU A 251 -26.57 -9.72 14.10
N PRO A 252 -27.75 -9.81 14.74
CA PRO A 252 -28.87 -10.61 14.23
C PRO A 252 -29.35 -10.22 12.83
N PHE A 253 -29.23 -8.94 12.46
CA PHE A 253 -29.64 -8.46 11.13
C PHE A 253 -28.69 -8.90 9.99
N VAL A 254 -27.48 -9.34 10.33
CA VAL A 254 -26.52 -9.94 9.39
C VAL A 254 -26.84 -11.43 9.25
N PRO A 255 -26.91 -11.97 8.02
CA PRO A 255 -27.07 -13.41 7.81
C PRO A 255 -25.96 -14.22 8.51
N GLU A 256 -26.33 -15.33 9.16
CA GLU A 256 -25.40 -16.17 9.95
C GLU A 256 -24.14 -16.56 9.18
N PHE A 257 -24.27 -16.86 7.88
CA PHE A 257 -23.13 -17.25 7.05
C PHE A 257 -22.10 -16.11 6.83
N ALA A 258 -22.46 -14.85 7.09
CA ALA A 258 -21.62 -13.68 6.84
C ALA A 258 -21.07 -13.02 8.12
N ARG A 259 -21.65 -13.29 9.30
CA ARG A 259 -21.22 -12.68 10.58
C ARG A 259 -19.74 -12.90 10.85
N GLY A 260 -19.02 -11.82 11.18
CA GLY A 260 -17.58 -11.83 11.47
C GLY A 260 -16.67 -12.16 10.29
N LYS A 261 -17.20 -12.28 9.06
CA LYS A 261 -16.42 -12.53 7.84
C LYS A 261 -16.16 -11.23 7.07
N PRO A 262 -15.11 -11.18 6.24
CA PRO A 262 -14.86 -10.03 5.37
C PRO A 262 -16.03 -9.78 4.43
N VAL A 263 -16.42 -8.51 4.31
CA VAL A 263 -17.44 -8.01 3.37
C VAL A 263 -16.97 -6.67 2.80
N VAL A 264 -17.58 -6.27 1.69
CA VAL A 264 -17.44 -4.90 1.17
C VAL A 264 -18.72 -4.15 1.48
N GLY A 265 -18.63 -3.17 2.36
CA GLY A 265 -19.70 -2.22 2.63
C GLY A 265 -19.71 -1.10 1.60
N ALA A 266 -20.87 -0.75 1.06
CA ALA A 266 -21.10 0.52 0.40
C ALA A 266 -21.98 1.36 1.32
N THR A 267 -21.37 2.34 2.00
CA THR A 267 -22.14 3.35 2.72
C THR A 267 -22.65 4.33 1.69
N LEU A 268 -23.97 4.41 1.51
CA LEU A 268 -24.61 5.26 0.52
C LEU A 268 -25.51 6.26 1.22
N ALA A 269 -25.47 7.52 0.79
CA ALA A 269 -26.36 8.56 1.26
C ALA A 269 -26.77 9.48 0.10
N TYR A 270 -28.00 9.98 0.15
CA TYR A 270 -28.52 10.98 -0.77
C TYR A 270 -29.15 12.13 0.00
N PHE A 271 -28.60 13.34 -0.19
CA PHE A 271 -28.98 14.56 0.53
C PHE A 271 -29.96 15.41 -0.28
N GLY A 272 -31.05 14.81 -0.73
CA GLY A 272 -32.14 15.45 -1.48
C GLY A 272 -33.48 14.77 -1.19
N PRO A 273 -34.50 14.96 -2.05
CA PRO A 273 -35.76 14.23 -1.95
C PRO A 273 -35.53 12.72 -1.93
N ILE A 274 -36.20 12.02 -1.01
CA ILE A 274 -36.01 10.57 -0.78
C ILE A 274 -36.30 9.77 -2.06
N GLU A 275 -37.38 10.13 -2.75
CA GLU A 275 -37.86 9.43 -3.95
C GLU A 275 -36.84 9.52 -5.09
N GLU A 276 -36.18 10.67 -5.25
CA GLU A 276 -35.11 10.85 -6.23
C GLU A 276 -33.87 10.04 -5.84
N GLY A 277 -33.51 10.05 -4.55
CA GLY A 277 -32.39 9.28 -4.04
C GLY A 277 -32.52 7.77 -4.27
N ILE A 278 -33.75 7.23 -4.24
CA ILE A 278 -34.00 5.82 -4.53
C ILE A 278 -33.58 5.47 -5.96
N GLU A 279 -33.90 6.33 -6.92
CA GLU A 279 -33.51 6.15 -8.33
C GLU A 279 -32.01 6.37 -8.53
N VAL A 280 -31.45 7.43 -7.93
CA VAL A 280 -30.04 7.80 -8.07
C VAL A 280 -29.12 6.74 -7.47
N LEU A 281 -29.46 6.17 -6.32
CA LEU A 281 -28.64 5.13 -5.67
C LEU A 281 -28.89 3.73 -6.22
N ARG A 282 -29.89 3.53 -7.09
CA ARG A 282 -30.25 2.23 -7.65
C ARG A 282 -29.06 1.49 -8.29
N PRO A 283 -28.21 2.11 -9.13
CA PRO A 283 -27.10 1.39 -9.77
C PRO A 283 -26.16 0.73 -8.77
N MET A 284 -25.91 1.40 -7.63
CA MET A 284 -25.09 0.82 -6.57
C MET A 284 -25.82 -0.22 -5.75
N ARG A 285 -27.14 -0.12 -5.56
CA ARG A 285 -27.96 -1.06 -4.75
C ARG A 285 -28.32 -2.35 -5.48
N GLU A 286 -28.45 -2.30 -6.81
CA GLU A 286 -28.87 -3.41 -7.66
C GLU A 286 -27.70 -4.06 -8.43
N PHE A 287 -26.46 -3.61 -8.23
CA PHE A 287 -25.26 -4.06 -8.95
C PHE A 287 -25.06 -5.59 -8.94
N GLY A 288 -25.34 -6.23 -7.80
CA GLY A 288 -25.26 -7.67 -7.62
C GLY A 288 -26.07 -8.08 -6.40
N PRO A 289 -26.27 -9.39 -6.12
CA PRO A 289 -27.01 -9.82 -4.95
C PRO A 289 -26.25 -9.39 -3.68
N PRO A 290 -26.76 -8.43 -2.88
CA PRO A 290 -26.09 -8.04 -1.66
C PRO A 290 -26.30 -9.12 -0.59
N VAL A 291 -25.36 -9.23 0.34
CA VAL A 291 -25.58 -9.94 1.61
C VAL A 291 -26.75 -9.29 2.36
N ARG A 292 -26.80 -7.95 2.35
CA ARG A 292 -27.88 -7.17 2.95
C ARG A 292 -27.89 -5.76 2.35
N ASP A 293 -29.07 -5.25 2.03
CA ASP A 293 -29.31 -3.83 1.78
C ASP A 293 -30.04 -3.23 2.99
N MET A 294 -29.48 -2.16 3.56
CA MET A 294 -30.04 -1.43 4.70
C MET A 294 -30.23 0.06 4.37
N VAL A 295 -30.19 0.45 3.11
CA VAL A 295 -30.47 1.82 2.68
C VAL A 295 -31.96 2.10 2.82
N ALA A 296 -32.29 3.07 3.67
CA ALA A 296 -33.66 3.48 3.95
C ALA A 296 -33.70 4.98 4.31
N PRO A 297 -34.89 5.59 4.37
CA PRO A 297 -35.06 6.86 5.07
C PRO A 297 -34.62 6.71 6.52
N ILE A 298 -33.70 7.58 6.94
CA ILE A 298 -33.04 7.56 8.24
C ILE A 298 -32.84 9.00 8.73
N ALA A 299 -32.87 9.24 10.05
CA ALA A 299 -32.52 10.55 10.58
C ALA A 299 -31.06 10.89 10.27
N TYR A 300 -30.75 12.13 9.91
CA TYR A 300 -29.37 12.51 9.60
C TYR A 300 -28.41 12.22 10.77
N THR A 301 -28.86 12.44 12.01
CA THR A 301 -28.09 12.13 13.22
C THR A 301 -27.77 10.64 13.36
N ASP A 302 -28.63 9.75 12.87
CA ASP A 302 -28.41 8.31 12.91
C ASP A 302 -27.40 7.88 11.84
N LEU A 303 -27.50 8.45 10.63
CA LEU A 303 -26.49 8.28 9.58
C LEU A 303 -25.11 8.75 10.06
N GLN A 304 -25.06 9.88 10.77
CA GLN A 304 -23.82 10.46 11.31
C GLN A 304 -23.03 9.54 12.24
N GLY A 305 -23.68 8.60 12.94
CA GLY A 305 -22.97 7.61 13.75
C GLY A 305 -23.18 6.17 13.29
N LEU A 306 -23.45 5.97 12.00
CA LEU A 306 -23.59 4.65 11.40
C LEU A 306 -22.35 3.76 11.63
N LEU A 307 -21.16 4.37 11.71
CA LEU A 307 -19.87 3.68 11.85
C LEU A 307 -19.33 3.65 13.29
N GLU A 308 -20.09 4.17 14.27
CA GLU A 308 -19.65 4.28 15.67
C GLU A 308 -19.49 2.92 16.38
N PRO A 309 -20.40 1.93 16.21
CA PRO A 309 -20.26 0.63 16.89
C PRO A 309 -18.94 -0.10 16.59
N SER A 310 -18.38 0.10 15.39
CA SER A 310 -17.09 -0.48 14.98
C SER A 310 -15.88 0.42 15.26
N ASN A 311 -16.08 1.59 15.89
CA ASN A 311 -15.05 2.61 16.18
C ASN A 311 -15.27 3.22 17.58
N HIS A 312 -15.12 2.41 18.63
CA HIS A 312 -15.18 2.85 20.02
C HIS A 312 -13.77 3.17 20.60
N GLU A 313 -13.74 3.94 21.68
CA GLU A 313 -12.50 4.34 22.35
C GLU A 313 -11.75 3.15 22.97
N GLY A 314 -10.42 3.28 23.08
CA GLY A 314 -9.57 2.27 23.74
C GLY A 314 -8.94 1.24 22.79
N MET A 315 -9.42 1.14 21.54
CA MET A 315 -8.74 0.37 20.50
C MET A 315 -7.42 1.03 20.10
N GLN A 316 -6.42 0.20 19.78
CA GLN A 316 -5.18 0.67 19.21
C GLN A 316 -5.37 0.97 17.72
N ASN A 317 -4.79 2.08 17.25
CA ASN A 317 -5.01 2.62 15.92
C ASN A 317 -3.69 3.01 15.25
N TYR A 318 -3.49 2.55 14.02
CA TYR A 318 -2.43 3.04 13.13
C TYR A 318 -2.99 3.26 11.73
N TRP A 319 -2.88 4.49 11.24
CA TRP A 319 -3.52 4.90 10.00
C TRP A 319 -2.51 5.36 8.96
N LYS A 320 -2.89 5.18 7.69
CA LYS A 320 -2.26 5.77 6.51
C LYS A 320 -3.36 6.25 5.57
N ALA A 321 -3.12 7.33 4.83
CA ALA A 321 -4.06 7.81 3.83
C ALA A 321 -3.36 8.36 2.59
N GLU A 322 -4.03 8.25 1.45
CA GLU A 322 -3.58 8.83 0.18
C GLU A 322 -4.73 9.49 -0.58
N PHE A 323 -4.46 10.68 -1.12
CA PHE A 323 -5.26 11.26 -2.18
C PHE A 323 -4.83 10.61 -3.50
N LEU A 324 -5.75 9.89 -4.14
CA LEU A 324 -5.46 9.20 -5.39
C LEU A 324 -5.69 10.16 -6.55
N ALA A 325 -4.70 10.29 -7.44
CA ALA A 325 -4.81 11.07 -8.67
C ALA A 325 -5.77 10.39 -9.66
N GLU A 326 -5.78 9.06 -9.65
CA GLU A 326 -6.64 8.20 -10.45
C GLU A 326 -6.88 6.87 -9.73
N LEU A 327 -7.86 6.10 -10.20
CA LEU A 327 -8.16 4.76 -9.68
C LEU A 327 -8.17 3.74 -10.84
N PRO A 328 -7.00 3.46 -11.43
CA PRO A 328 -6.88 2.49 -12.51
C PRO A 328 -7.05 1.06 -11.97
N ASP A 329 -7.23 0.10 -12.87
CA ASP A 329 -7.51 -1.29 -12.49
C ASP A 329 -6.37 -1.93 -11.70
N GLU A 330 -5.12 -1.51 -11.94
CA GLU A 330 -3.95 -1.94 -11.17
C GLU A 330 -4.01 -1.48 -9.70
N ALA A 331 -4.49 -0.26 -9.45
CA ALA A 331 -4.72 0.23 -8.09
C ALA A 331 -5.84 -0.57 -7.40
N ILE A 332 -6.89 -0.91 -8.14
CA ILE A 332 -7.99 -1.76 -7.67
C ILE A 332 -7.46 -3.14 -7.27
N ASP A 333 -6.62 -3.76 -8.11
CA ASP A 333 -6.03 -5.07 -7.82
C ASP A 333 -5.20 -5.07 -6.53
N HIS A 334 -4.46 -4.00 -6.26
CA HIS A 334 -3.78 -3.82 -4.97
C HIS A 334 -4.77 -3.75 -3.81
N ILE A 335 -5.82 -2.92 -3.92
CA ILE A 335 -6.85 -2.82 -2.87
C ILE A 335 -7.47 -4.20 -2.60
N VAL A 336 -7.90 -4.91 -3.66
CA VAL A 336 -8.45 -6.27 -3.56
C VAL A 336 -7.52 -7.21 -2.81
N ARG A 337 -6.24 -7.25 -3.19
CA ARG A 337 -5.24 -8.09 -2.54
C ARG A 337 -5.16 -7.82 -1.02
N PHE A 338 -5.12 -6.56 -0.60
CA PHE A 338 -4.98 -6.23 0.82
C PHE A 338 -6.27 -6.49 1.60
N THR A 339 -7.45 -6.34 1.00
CA THR A 339 -8.72 -6.69 1.66
C THR A 339 -8.83 -8.17 2.04
N GLN A 340 -8.07 -9.04 1.37
CA GLN A 340 -8.06 -10.48 1.63
C GLN A 340 -7.10 -10.89 2.76
N THR A 341 -6.17 -10.02 3.15
CA THR A 341 -5.09 -10.31 4.10
C THR A 341 -5.18 -9.48 5.39
N VAL A 342 -6.35 -8.89 5.67
CA VAL A 342 -6.55 -8.00 6.81
C VAL A 342 -6.08 -8.66 8.12
N PRO A 343 -5.20 -7.99 8.89
CA PRO A 343 -4.55 -8.58 10.07
C PRO A 343 -5.46 -8.66 11.30
N SER A 344 -6.51 -7.85 11.36
CA SER A 344 -7.51 -7.82 12.44
C SER A 344 -8.91 -7.64 11.86
N ARG A 345 -9.92 -8.23 12.50
CA ARG A 345 -11.34 -8.05 12.13
C ARG A 345 -11.83 -6.62 12.34
N LEU A 346 -11.15 -5.87 13.19
CA LEU A 346 -11.45 -4.47 13.49
C LEU A 346 -10.84 -3.52 12.44
N THR A 347 -9.88 -3.98 11.64
CA THR A 347 -9.27 -3.15 10.58
C THR A 347 -10.33 -2.74 9.56
N GLN A 348 -10.32 -1.45 9.19
CA GLN A 348 -11.21 -0.87 8.20
C GLN A 348 -10.38 -0.17 7.12
N THR A 349 -10.85 -0.18 5.88
CA THR A 349 -10.30 0.70 4.84
C THR A 349 -11.45 1.38 4.14
N LEU A 350 -11.38 2.70 4.00
CA LEU A 350 -12.38 3.51 3.32
C LEU A 350 -11.82 4.02 2.00
N LEU A 351 -12.56 3.82 0.91
CA LEU A 351 -12.35 4.47 -0.37
C LEU A 351 -13.46 5.51 -0.56
N MET A 352 -13.11 6.78 -0.38
CA MET A 352 -14.03 7.91 -0.37
C MET A 352 -13.97 8.67 -1.70
N PRO A 353 -15.11 8.94 -2.33
CA PRO A 353 -15.18 9.79 -3.50
C PRO A 353 -15.13 11.26 -3.08
N LEU A 354 -14.29 12.03 -3.73
CA LEU A 354 -14.20 13.47 -3.58
C LEU A 354 -14.92 14.14 -4.76
N GLY A 355 -14.55 15.38 -5.10
CA GLY A 355 -15.20 16.15 -6.17
C GLY A 355 -16.38 16.99 -5.70
N GLY A 356 -17.34 17.26 -6.59
CA GLY A 356 -18.51 18.09 -6.30
C GLY A 356 -18.15 19.49 -5.82
N ALA A 357 -18.81 19.96 -4.75
CA ALA A 357 -18.56 21.27 -4.15
C ALA A 357 -17.12 21.46 -3.70
N LEU A 358 -16.47 20.42 -3.18
CA LEU A 358 -15.08 20.46 -2.74
C LEU A 358 -14.12 20.85 -3.86
N ALA A 359 -14.31 20.30 -5.07
CA ALA A 359 -13.45 20.56 -6.23
C ALA A 359 -13.72 21.90 -6.93
N ARG A 360 -14.85 22.58 -6.63
CA ARG A 360 -15.18 23.90 -7.20
C ARG A 360 -14.58 25.07 -6.42
N VAL A 361 -14.09 24.83 -5.20
CA VAL A 361 -13.41 25.86 -4.41
C VAL A 361 -11.99 26.02 -4.93
N ASP A 362 -11.57 27.28 -5.14
CA ASP A 362 -10.20 27.59 -5.56
C ASP A 362 -9.19 26.96 -4.61
N ASN A 363 -8.17 26.31 -5.16
CA ASN A 363 -7.23 25.56 -4.35
C ASN A 363 -6.50 26.44 -3.33
N ASN A 364 -6.32 27.73 -3.61
CA ASN A 364 -5.65 28.69 -2.72
C ASN A 364 -6.59 29.45 -1.78
N ALA A 365 -7.91 29.19 -1.81
CA ALA A 365 -8.89 29.86 -0.96
C ALA A 365 -8.59 29.71 0.56
N MET A 366 -7.88 28.64 0.93
CA MET A 366 -7.45 28.34 2.30
C MET A 366 -6.16 27.51 2.32
N ALA A 367 -5.66 27.18 3.51
CA ALA A 367 -4.45 26.39 3.67
C ALA A 367 -4.59 24.97 3.09
N PHE A 368 -5.72 24.30 3.31
CA PHE A 368 -5.99 23.01 2.68
C PHE A 368 -6.00 23.11 1.15
N GLY A 369 -5.33 22.17 0.47
CA GLY A 369 -5.00 22.30 -0.95
C GLY A 369 -5.12 21.06 -1.83
N GLN A 370 -5.82 20.02 -1.39
CA GLN A 370 -5.89 18.73 -2.11
C GLN A 370 -7.27 18.54 -2.75
N ARG A 371 -7.76 19.57 -3.45
CA ARG A 371 -9.15 19.64 -3.93
C ARG A 371 -9.43 18.92 -5.24
N GLU A 372 -8.39 18.65 -6.01
CA GLU A 372 -8.49 18.09 -7.36
C GLU A 372 -8.50 16.56 -7.37
N ALA A 373 -8.10 15.92 -6.27
CA ALA A 373 -8.07 14.46 -6.17
C ALA A 373 -9.50 13.88 -6.30
N PRO A 374 -9.76 12.90 -7.18
CA PRO A 374 -11.07 12.28 -7.31
C PRO A 374 -11.43 11.34 -6.14
N PHE A 375 -10.42 10.74 -5.49
CA PHE A 375 -10.63 9.81 -4.38
C PHE A 375 -9.62 10.02 -3.26
N ASN A 376 -10.01 9.63 -2.05
CA ASN A 376 -9.10 9.40 -0.94
C ASN A 376 -9.24 7.97 -0.44
N ILE A 377 -8.13 7.28 -0.23
CA ILE A 377 -8.11 5.99 0.47
C ILE A 377 -7.55 6.20 1.88
N HIS A 378 -8.31 5.75 2.88
CA HIS A 378 -7.93 5.80 4.29
C HIS A 378 -7.84 4.38 4.84
N ILE A 379 -6.62 3.96 5.17
CA ILE A 379 -6.27 2.63 5.65
C ILE A 379 -6.17 2.72 7.17
N MET A 380 -7.13 2.13 7.87
CA MET A 380 -7.27 2.21 9.33
C MET A 380 -7.08 0.84 9.96
N SER A 381 -5.84 0.49 10.30
CA SER A 381 -5.61 -0.70 11.11
C SER A 381 -5.99 -0.44 12.55
N MET A 382 -6.80 -1.36 13.08
CA MET A 382 -7.33 -1.31 14.44
C MET A 382 -7.26 -2.68 15.09
N TRP A 383 -6.87 -2.72 16.36
CA TRP A 383 -6.70 -3.95 17.12
C TRP A 383 -6.81 -3.70 18.63
N GLU A 384 -6.97 -4.77 19.40
CA GLU A 384 -7.10 -4.69 20.87
C GLU A 384 -5.78 -5.05 21.57
N ASP A 385 -5.16 -6.19 21.21
CA ASP A 385 -3.98 -6.72 21.90
C ASP A 385 -2.68 -6.03 21.44
N ALA A 386 -1.97 -5.40 22.37
CA ALA A 386 -0.70 -4.72 22.07
C ALA A 386 0.37 -5.66 21.47
N ALA A 387 0.26 -6.98 21.69
CA ALA A 387 1.12 -7.97 21.05
C ALA A 387 1.00 -8.00 19.51
N ASP A 388 -0.13 -7.58 18.95
CA ASP A 388 -0.35 -7.55 17.49
C ASP A 388 0.19 -6.28 16.81
N THR A 389 0.63 -5.27 17.57
CA THR A 389 0.97 -3.92 17.08
C THR A 389 1.85 -3.91 15.84
N GLU A 390 2.97 -4.64 15.88
CA GLU A 390 3.95 -4.66 14.80
C GLU A 390 3.37 -5.24 13.50
N ARG A 391 2.58 -6.32 13.61
CA ARG A 391 1.89 -6.95 12.47
C ARG A 391 0.89 -5.99 11.82
N GLN A 392 0.15 -5.24 12.63
CA GLN A 392 -0.87 -4.29 12.18
C GLN A 392 -0.23 -3.09 11.45
N ILE A 393 0.82 -2.52 12.06
CA ILE A 393 1.59 -1.41 11.49
C ILE A 393 2.26 -1.84 10.17
N SER A 394 2.89 -3.02 10.14
CA SER A 394 3.58 -3.52 8.96
C SER A 394 2.62 -3.70 7.78
N TRP A 395 1.48 -4.36 8.00
CA TRP A 395 0.44 -4.53 6.98
C TRP A 395 -0.07 -3.18 6.44
N THR A 396 -0.31 -2.21 7.32
CA THR A 396 -0.77 -0.86 6.92
C THR A 396 0.25 -0.17 6.02
N ARG A 397 1.53 -0.25 6.37
CA ARG A 397 2.63 0.34 5.58
C ARG A 397 2.80 -0.34 4.23
N GLU A 398 2.63 -1.66 4.17
CA GLU A 398 2.68 -2.40 2.92
C GLU A 398 1.52 -2.03 1.99
N PHE A 399 0.31 -1.92 2.53
CA PHE A 399 -0.85 -1.48 1.75
C PHE A 399 -0.65 -0.05 1.24
N HIS A 400 -0.24 0.86 2.13
CA HIS A 400 0.09 2.24 1.77
C HIS A 400 1.12 2.33 0.64
N ARG A 401 2.24 1.59 0.74
CA ARG A 401 3.27 1.51 -0.32
C ARG A 401 2.72 0.99 -1.65
N ALA A 402 1.77 0.07 -1.63
CA ALA A 402 1.17 -0.49 -2.84
C ALA A 402 0.26 0.50 -3.58
N VAL A 403 -0.40 1.41 -2.85
CA VAL A 403 -1.29 2.43 -3.46
C VAL A 403 -0.60 3.77 -3.71
N GLN A 404 0.57 4.00 -3.11
CA GLN A 404 1.35 5.23 -3.26
C GLN A 404 1.65 5.63 -4.73
N PRO A 405 1.94 4.71 -5.67
CA PRO A 405 2.21 5.08 -7.07
C PRO A 405 1.06 5.81 -7.76
N TYR A 406 -0.17 5.67 -7.25
CA TYR A 406 -1.38 6.31 -7.77
C TYR A 406 -1.76 7.59 -7.00
N SER A 407 -0.92 8.00 -6.03
CA SER A 407 -1.15 9.17 -5.21
C SER A 407 -0.83 10.47 -5.96
N THR A 408 -1.53 11.54 -5.58
CA THR A 408 -1.17 12.93 -5.91
C THR A 408 0.14 13.39 -5.24
N GLY A 409 0.67 12.62 -4.28
CA GLY A 409 1.79 13.00 -3.41
C GLY A 409 1.38 13.88 -2.22
N GLY A 410 0.15 14.42 -2.22
CA GLY A 410 -0.42 15.16 -1.11
C GLY A 410 -0.78 14.30 0.10
N ALA A 411 -1.16 14.94 1.21
CA ALA A 411 -1.55 14.25 2.42
C ALA A 411 -2.79 14.89 3.07
N TYR A 412 -3.65 14.04 3.62
CA TYR A 412 -4.82 14.47 4.39
C TYR A 412 -4.41 14.52 5.88
N LEU A 413 -4.02 15.69 6.40
CA LEU A 413 -3.38 15.80 7.73
C LEU A 413 -4.17 15.19 8.89
N ASN A 414 -5.50 15.21 8.83
CA ASN A 414 -6.36 14.59 9.85
C ASN A 414 -6.38 13.04 9.79
N PHE A 415 -5.90 12.42 8.71
CA PHE A 415 -5.94 10.96 8.47
C PHE A 415 -4.55 10.30 8.48
N ILE A 416 -3.49 11.05 8.79
CA ILE A 416 -2.13 10.50 8.86
C ILE A 416 -1.59 10.55 10.29
N GLY A 417 -0.73 9.58 10.60
CA GLY A 417 0.06 9.57 11.84
C GLY A 417 1.26 10.51 11.77
N ASN A 418 2.25 10.24 12.61
CA ASN A 418 3.54 10.93 12.53
C ASN A 418 4.35 10.33 11.37
N GLU A 419 4.47 11.09 10.27
CA GLU A 419 5.13 10.69 9.03
C GLU A 419 6.29 11.63 8.64
N GLY A 420 6.72 12.47 9.58
CA GLY A 420 7.83 13.41 9.37
C GLY A 420 7.43 14.73 8.66
N GLY A 421 8.33 15.70 8.76
CA GLY A 421 8.09 17.07 8.27
C GLY A 421 7.88 17.18 6.76
N ASP A 422 8.47 16.30 5.97
CA ASP A 422 8.32 16.32 4.52
C ASP A 422 6.93 15.90 4.07
N ARG A 423 6.28 14.97 4.79
CA ARG A 423 4.89 14.60 4.53
C ARG A 423 3.93 15.75 4.86
N ILE A 424 4.22 16.50 5.93
CA ILE A 424 3.47 17.73 6.28
C ILE A 424 3.64 18.78 5.18
N LYS A 425 4.87 19.05 4.73
CA LYS A 425 5.14 19.98 3.62
C LYS A 425 4.39 19.57 2.35
N ALA A 426 4.42 18.28 2.01
CA ALA A 426 3.73 17.73 0.83
C ALA A 426 2.21 17.93 0.88
N ALA A 427 1.60 17.97 2.07
CA ALA A 427 0.17 18.26 2.23
C ALA A 427 -0.24 19.62 1.65
N PHE A 428 0.66 20.61 1.71
CA PHE A 428 0.39 21.98 1.29
C PHE A 428 1.02 22.34 -0.06
N GLY A 429 2.14 21.69 -0.42
CA GLY A 429 3.01 22.16 -1.49
C GLY A 429 3.89 23.36 -1.03
N PRO A 430 4.96 23.66 -1.78
CA PRO A 430 6.02 24.57 -1.32
C PRO A 430 5.52 26.00 -1.04
N GLU A 431 4.69 26.56 -1.92
CA GLU A 431 4.24 27.96 -1.81
C GLU A 431 3.33 28.20 -0.59
N LYS A 432 2.34 27.32 -0.39
CA LYS A 432 1.43 27.40 0.77
C LYS A 432 2.15 27.10 2.07
N TYR A 433 3.05 26.12 2.06
CA TYR A 433 3.87 25.82 3.23
C TYR A 433 4.69 27.05 3.65
N GLU A 434 5.34 27.73 2.71
CA GLU A 434 6.08 28.95 3.02
C GLU A 434 5.17 30.08 3.54
N ARG A 435 3.95 30.23 2.98
CA ARG A 435 2.94 31.15 3.51
C ARG A 435 2.56 30.83 4.95
N LEU A 436 2.37 29.56 5.29
CA LEU A 436 2.09 29.10 6.65
C LEU A 436 3.28 29.32 7.59
N VAL A 437 4.53 29.13 7.13
CA VAL A 437 5.73 29.45 7.93
C VAL A 437 5.81 30.94 8.23
N ARG A 438 5.52 31.82 7.26
CA ARG A 438 5.44 33.27 7.50
C ARG A 438 4.35 33.62 8.51
N LEU A 439 3.21 32.94 8.43
CA LEU A 439 2.11 33.10 9.38
C LEU A 439 2.52 32.63 10.79
N LYS A 440 3.19 31.48 10.90
CA LYS A 440 3.73 30.95 12.15
C LYS A 440 4.72 31.92 12.79
N ARG A 441 5.66 32.49 12.03
CA ARG A 441 6.59 33.53 12.53
C ARG A 441 5.88 34.74 13.12
N ARG A 442 4.70 35.09 12.59
CA ARG A 442 3.92 36.25 13.06
C ARG A 442 3.16 35.97 14.34
N TYR A 443 2.53 34.80 14.45
CA TYR A 443 1.59 34.50 15.55
C TYR A 443 2.17 33.55 16.62
N ASP A 444 3.22 32.81 16.31
CA ASP A 444 3.92 31.89 17.21
C ASP A 444 5.41 31.72 16.84
N PRO A 445 6.23 32.79 16.94
CA PRO A 445 7.65 32.75 16.59
C PRO A 445 8.48 31.81 17.48
N SER A 446 8.00 31.50 18.68
CA SER A 446 8.66 30.60 19.63
C SER A 446 8.22 29.14 19.50
N ASN A 447 7.34 28.83 18.55
CA ASN A 447 6.80 27.49 18.33
C ASN A 447 6.15 26.87 19.58
N VAL A 448 5.40 27.68 20.34
CA VAL A 448 4.65 27.25 21.53
C VAL A 448 3.66 26.15 21.16
N PHE A 449 2.99 26.27 20.01
CA PHE A 449 2.04 25.28 19.51
C PHE A 449 2.73 24.26 18.60
N ALA A 450 3.56 23.39 19.18
CA ALA A 450 4.27 22.33 18.47
C ALA A 450 3.61 20.94 18.56
N GLY A 451 2.68 20.73 19.51
CA GLY A 451 1.93 19.48 19.69
C GLY A 451 0.82 19.29 18.65
N ASN A 452 1.19 19.16 17.37
CA ASN A 452 0.29 18.92 16.23
C ASN A 452 1.13 18.50 15.00
N GLN A 453 0.49 18.38 13.83
CA GLN A 453 1.19 18.35 12.53
C GLN A 453 1.90 19.70 12.30
N ASN A 454 3.10 19.81 12.87
CA ASN A 454 3.75 21.08 13.17
C ASN A 454 4.33 21.78 11.93
N ILE A 455 4.21 23.10 11.92
CA ILE A 455 4.84 23.99 10.95
C ILE A 455 5.84 24.86 11.73
N PRO A 456 7.15 24.54 11.70
CA PRO A 456 8.14 25.30 12.45
C PRO A 456 8.30 26.73 11.91
N PRO A 457 8.61 27.72 12.78
CA PRO A 457 8.78 29.11 12.36
C PRO A 457 10.09 29.34 11.59
N GLN A 458 11.12 28.50 11.72
CA GLN A 458 12.32 28.57 10.88
C GLN A 458 12.18 27.54 9.75
N ALA A 459 12.45 27.97 8.51
CA ALA A 459 12.66 27.00 7.45
C ALA A 459 14.05 26.44 7.73
N GLU A 460 14.13 25.24 8.30
CA GLU A 460 15.42 24.59 8.50
C GLU A 460 16.13 24.52 7.14
N ALA A 461 17.34 25.09 7.08
CA ALA A 461 18.31 24.66 6.09
C ALA A 461 18.54 23.18 6.39
N VAL A 462 18.33 22.34 5.38
CA VAL A 462 18.53 20.90 5.46
C VAL A 462 19.99 20.66 5.85
N GLU A 463 20.26 20.50 7.14
CA GLU A 463 21.24 19.51 7.54
C GLU A 463 20.61 18.18 7.12
N GLU A 464 21.28 17.48 6.21
CA GLU A 464 21.03 16.06 6.01
C GLU A 464 21.38 15.36 7.33
N GLU A 465 20.47 15.43 8.30
CA GLU A 465 20.35 14.34 9.24
C GLU A 465 20.06 13.08 8.42
N PRO A 466 20.72 11.95 8.74
CA PRO A 466 20.50 10.73 7.98
C PRO A 466 19.00 10.46 7.98
N LYS A 467 18.44 10.20 6.81
CA LYS A 467 17.09 9.64 6.64
C LYS A 467 16.78 8.81 7.86
N GLU A 468 15.81 9.24 8.67
CA GLU A 468 15.12 8.31 9.54
C GLU A 468 14.56 7.24 8.59
N THR A 469 15.30 6.15 8.45
CA THR A 469 14.72 4.88 8.07
C THR A 469 13.55 4.71 8.99
N ASP A 470 12.37 4.62 8.37
CA ASP A 470 11.11 4.16 8.92
C ASP A 470 11.21 3.78 10.39
N GLY A 471 10.42 4.44 11.25
CA GLY A 471 10.13 3.96 12.60
C GLY A 471 9.44 2.59 12.58
N GLN A 472 10.07 1.57 12.01
CA GLN A 472 10.26 0.30 12.63
C GLN A 472 10.80 0.57 14.03
N GLY A 473 9.94 0.41 15.03
CA GLY A 473 10.39 -0.11 16.29
C GLY A 473 10.83 -1.57 16.19
N HIS A 474 11.23 -2.09 15.01
CA HIS A 474 12.24 -3.14 15.02
C HIS A 474 13.53 -2.39 15.35
N PHE A 475 14.08 -2.65 16.52
CA PHE A 475 15.51 -2.48 16.78
C PHE A 475 16.25 -2.72 15.44
N ALA A 476 16.93 -1.75 14.83
CA ALA A 476 17.59 -1.97 13.53
C ALA A 476 18.40 -3.28 13.46
N PRO A 477 19.02 -3.76 14.57
CA PRO A 477 19.56 -5.10 14.64
C PRO A 477 18.55 -6.22 14.36
N LEU A 478 17.32 -6.18 14.87
CA LEU A 478 16.26 -7.16 14.59
C LEU A 478 15.83 -7.17 13.13
N ALA A 479 15.65 -6.01 12.48
CA ALA A 479 15.31 -5.98 11.05
C ALA A 479 16.44 -6.56 10.18
N VAL A 480 17.69 -6.25 10.51
CA VAL A 480 18.87 -6.88 9.89
C VAL A 480 18.88 -8.38 10.18
N LEU A 481 18.62 -8.80 11.42
CA LEU A 481 18.53 -10.22 11.78
C LEU A 481 17.42 -10.94 11.01
N GLU A 482 16.26 -10.33 10.81
CA GLU A 482 15.17 -10.90 10.00
C GLU A 482 15.57 -11.08 8.54
N LEU A 483 16.24 -10.09 7.94
CA LEU A 483 16.78 -10.22 6.58
C LEU A 483 17.84 -11.32 6.50
N LEU A 484 18.74 -11.42 7.49
CA LEU A 484 19.72 -12.50 7.60
C LEU A 484 19.03 -13.87 7.73
N ASN A 485 17.90 -13.94 8.43
CA ASN A 485 17.12 -15.16 8.62
C ASN A 485 16.38 -15.62 7.35
N GLY A 486 16.31 -14.80 6.29
CA GLY A 486 15.72 -15.17 5.00
C GLY A 486 16.30 -16.46 4.41
N MET A 487 17.59 -16.75 4.70
CA MET A 487 18.25 -17.98 4.30
C MET A 487 17.59 -19.24 4.91
N TRP A 488 17.03 -19.13 6.12
CA TRP A 488 16.35 -20.25 6.80
C TRP A 488 15.06 -20.61 6.09
N VAL A 489 14.30 -19.61 5.63
CA VAL A 489 13.06 -19.82 4.88
C VAL A 489 13.35 -20.51 3.56
N ALA A 490 14.33 -20.02 2.80
CA ALA A 490 14.72 -20.63 1.52
C ALA A 490 15.14 -22.10 1.70
N ARG A 491 15.94 -22.41 2.74
CA ARG A 491 16.36 -23.79 3.01
C ARG A 491 15.22 -24.68 3.51
N ALA A 492 14.32 -24.15 4.35
CA ALA A 492 13.15 -24.88 4.81
C ALA A 492 12.22 -25.26 3.65
N LEU A 493 11.97 -24.34 2.71
CA LEU A 493 11.15 -24.59 1.52
C LEU A 493 11.74 -25.67 0.63
N GLN A 494 13.05 -25.65 0.44
CA GLN A 494 13.73 -26.70 -0.31
C GLN A 494 13.54 -28.07 0.37
N VAL A 495 13.75 -28.17 1.69
CA VAL A 495 13.57 -29.43 2.41
C VAL A 495 12.14 -29.93 2.26
N ALA A 496 11.14 -29.05 2.37
CA ALA A 496 9.75 -29.40 2.14
C ALA A 496 9.49 -29.91 0.71
N ALA A 497 10.10 -29.29 -0.30
CA ALA A 497 10.01 -29.73 -1.70
C ALA A 497 10.75 -31.06 -1.96
N HIS A 498 11.86 -31.32 -1.26
CA HIS A 498 12.62 -32.58 -1.36
C HIS A 498 11.88 -33.74 -0.69
N LEU A 499 11.23 -33.46 0.45
CA LEU A 499 10.35 -34.40 1.16
C LEU A 499 8.98 -34.57 0.48
N ARG A 500 8.72 -33.83 -0.61
CA ARG A 500 7.48 -33.91 -1.40
C ARG A 500 6.22 -33.71 -0.55
N ILE A 501 6.30 -32.82 0.46
CA ILE A 501 5.22 -32.59 1.43
C ILE A 501 3.96 -32.10 0.72
N ALA A 502 4.11 -31.30 -0.34
CA ALA A 502 2.98 -30.80 -1.11
C ALA A 502 2.22 -31.95 -1.77
N GLU A 503 2.91 -32.85 -2.47
CA GLU A 503 2.30 -34.03 -3.10
C GLU A 503 1.61 -34.92 -2.08
N GLN A 504 2.23 -35.09 -0.91
CA GLN A 504 1.64 -35.86 0.17
C GLN A 504 0.39 -35.22 0.77
N LEU A 505 0.13 -33.94 0.53
CA LEU A 505 -1.09 -33.25 0.96
C LEU A 505 -2.10 -33.02 -0.17
N ALA A 506 -1.80 -33.41 -1.41
CA ALA A 506 -2.67 -33.18 -2.57
C ALA A 506 -4.03 -33.88 -2.45
N GLY A 507 -4.08 -35.00 -1.72
CA GLY A 507 -5.32 -35.75 -1.43
C GLY A 507 -6.17 -35.18 -0.27
N GLY A 508 -5.75 -34.08 0.35
CA GLY A 508 -6.44 -33.43 1.47
C GLY A 508 -5.62 -33.35 2.76
N PRO A 509 -6.18 -32.72 3.81
CA PRO A 509 -5.46 -32.50 5.07
C PRO A 509 -5.06 -33.81 5.77
N ARG A 510 -3.82 -33.89 6.26
CA ARG A 510 -3.26 -35.05 6.96
C ARG A 510 -2.71 -34.70 8.33
N THR A 511 -2.70 -35.66 9.25
CA THR A 511 -2.05 -35.47 10.55
C THR A 511 -0.53 -35.42 10.40
N LEU A 512 0.15 -34.78 11.36
CA LEU A 512 1.62 -34.72 11.37
C LEU A 512 2.26 -36.12 11.41
N THR A 513 1.64 -37.06 12.14
CA THR A 513 2.15 -38.44 12.24
C THR A 513 2.05 -39.20 10.91
N GLU A 514 0.95 -39.02 10.17
CA GLU A 514 0.78 -39.61 8.84
C GLU A 514 1.82 -39.04 7.87
N LEU A 515 1.99 -37.71 7.85
CA LEU A 515 3.00 -37.07 7.00
C LEU A 515 4.42 -37.49 7.36
N ALA A 516 4.75 -37.59 8.65
CA ALA A 516 6.06 -38.01 9.10
C ALA A 516 6.38 -39.46 8.69
N THR A 517 5.40 -40.36 8.83
CA THR A 517 5.53 -41.76 8.41
C THR A 517 5.79 -41.87 6.92
N GLU A 518 4.99 -41.15 6.14
CA GLU A 518 5.04 -41.17 4.68
C GLU A 518 6.31 -40.52 4.12
N CYS A 519 6.78 -39.44 4.75
CA CYS A 519 8.04 -38.78 4.37
C CYS A 519 9.29 -39.46 4.96
N GLY A 520 9.15 -40.53 5.75
CA GLY A 520 10.27 -41.18 6.45
C GLY A 520 11.00 -40.25 7.42
N CYS A 521 10.28 -39.32 8.05
CA CYS A 521 10.83 -38.27 8.90
C CYS A 521 10.55 -38.51 10.39
N ASP A 522 11.41 -37.96 11.25
CA ASP A 522 11.08 -37.83 12.67
C ASP A 522 9.87 -36.87 12.84
N PRO A 523 8.80 -37.27 13.54
CA PRO A 523 7.59 -36.45 13.66
C PRO A 523 7.82 -35.10 14.34
N ALA A 524 8.71 -35.03 15.34
CA ALA A 524 8.97 -33.78 16.06
C ALA A 524 9.76 -32.80 15.18
N ALA A 525 10.77 -33.29 14.45
CA ALA A 525 11.54 -32.49 13.51
C ALA A 525 10.68 -31.99 12.35
N LEU A 526 9.86 -32.86 11.74
CA LEU A 526 8.92 -32.46 10.69
C LEU A 526 7.91 -31.43 11.21
N GLY A 527 7.43 -31.61 12.45
CA GLY A 527 6.54 -30.66 13.10
C GLY A 527 7.14 -29.25 13.21
N ARG A 528 8.43 -29.14 13.53
CA ARG A 528 9.14 -27.84 13.57
C ARG A 528 9.27 -27.21 12.18
N LEU A 529 9.59 -28.02 11.17
CA LEU A 529 9.66 -27.55 9.78
C LEU A 529 8.30 -27.02 9.30
N ILE A 530 7.23 -27.78 9.52
CA ILE A 530 5.87 -27.38 9.15
C ILE A 530 5.46 -26.12 9.89
N SER A 531 5.68 -26.05 11.21
CA SER A 531 5.36 -24.86 11.99
C SER A 531 6.09 -23.61 11.50
N ALA A 532 7.38 -23.71 11.18
CA ALA A 532 8.14 -22.59 10.62
C ALA A 532 7.66 -22.17 9.23
N LEU A 533 7.27 -23.13 8.38
CA LEU A 533 6.73 -22.82 7.06
C LEU A 533 5.27 -22.34 7.11
N SER A 534 4.52 -22.67 8.16
CA SER A 534 3.20 -22.12 8.43
C SER A 534 3.25 -20.63 8.78
N THR A 535 4.28 -20.16 9.51
CA THR A 535 4.38 -18.73 9.86
C THR A 535 4.62 -17.85 8.64
N VAL A 536 5.20 -18.40 7.57
CA VAL A 536 5.36 -17.73 6.27
C VAL A 536 4.29 -18.16 5.24
N GLY A 537 3.21 -18.81 5.70
CA GLY A 537 2.00 -19.03 4.92
C GLY A 537 2.02 -20.23 3.97
N PHE A 538 3.03 -21.11 4.02
CA PHE A 538 3.08 -22.28 3.12
C PHE A 538 2.12 -23.39 3.55
N PHE A 539 1.96 -23.64 4.85
CA PHE A 539 1.03 -24.65 5.35
C PHE A 539 0.06 -24.08 6.37
N ALA A 540 -1.17 -24.60 6.41
CA ALA A 540 -2.16 -24.20 7.41
C ALA A 540 -2.58 -25.40 8.27
N ARG A 541 -3.19 -25.11 9.42
CA ARG A 541 -3.83 -26.13 10.28
C ARG A 541 -5.34 -26.03 10.17
N THR A 542 -5.99 -27.18 10.05
CA THR A 542 -7.46 -27.30 10.13
C THR A 542 -7.93 -27.20 11.58
N ALA A 543 -9.25 -27.10 11.79
CA ALA A 543 -9.86 -27.16 13.12
C ALA A 543 -9.59 -28.48 13.86
N GLU A 544 -9.28 -29.56 13.14
CA GLU A 544 -8.94 -30.89 13.69
C GLU A 544 -7.42 -31.08 13.85
N ASP A 545 -6.63 -30.00 13.83
CA ASP A 545 -5.17 -30.00 13.93
C ASP A 545 -4.42 -30.79 12.82
N LYS A 546 -5.10 -31.09 11.71
CA LYS A 546 -4.48 -31.63 10.49
C LYS A 546 -3.79 -30.52 9.70
N ILE A 547 -2.67 -30.86 9.07
CA ILE A 547 -1.91 -29.98 8.19
C ILE A 547 -2.56 -30.01 6.81
N GLN A 548 -2.77 -28.83 6.21
CA GLN A 548 -3.35 -28.68 4.88
C GLN A 548 -2.48 -27.80 3.99
N GLN A 549 -2.59 -28.02 2.68
CA GLN A 549 -1.98 -27.14 1.69
C GLN A 549 -2.62 -25.75 1.71
N THR A 550 -1.79 -24.76 1.41
CA THR A 550 -2.22 -23.44 0.92
C THR A 550 -1.92 -23.34 -0.59
N PRO A 551 -2.42 -22.30 -1.29
CA PRO A 551 -2.01 -22.02 -2.66
C PRO A 551 -0.47 -21.91 -2.83
N LEU A 552 0.26 -21.43 -1.81
CA LEU A 552 1.72 -21.32 -1.84
C LEU A 552 2.42 -22.68 -1.78
N SER A 553 1.96 -23.60 -0.93
CA SER A 553 2.52 -24.97 -0.92
C SER A 553 2.10 -25.79 -2.14
N ALA A 554 0.93 -25.53 -2.73
CA ALA A 554 0.41 -26.33 -3.83
C ALA A 554 1.34 -26.31 -5.05
N VAL A 555 1.96 -25.15 -5.33
CA VAL A 555 2.90 -25.01 -6.45
C VAL A 555 4.26 -25.68 -6.22
N LEU A 556 4.55 -26.18 -5.00
CA LEU A 556 5.74 -27.01 -4.76
C LEU A 556 5.57 -28.44 -5.26
N SER A 557 4.34 -28.88 -5.52
CA SER A 557 4.06 -30.19 -6.10
C SER A 557 4.50 -30.24 -7.56
N ASP A 558 5.24 -31.28 -7.95
CA ASP A 558 5.62 -31.50 -9.35
C ASP A 558 4.42 -31.74 -10.28
N ASP A 559 3.30 -32.23 -9.72
CA ASP A 559 2.08 -32.51 -10.47
C ASP A 559 1.25 -31.23 -10.70
N HIS A 560 1.62 -30.11 -10.07
CA HIS A 560 0.91 -28.85 -10.26
C HIS A 560 1.17 -28.28 -11.67
N PRO A 561 0.13 -27.80 -12.40
CA PRO A 561 0.32 -27.24 -13.75
C PRO A 561 1.30 -26.06 -13.81
N GLN A 562 1.41 -25.32 -12.70
CA GLN A 562 2.34 -24.20 -12.51
C GLN A 562 3.43 -24.55 -11.48
N SER A 563 3.90 -25.79 -11.47
CA SER A 563 4.89 -26.26 -10.49
C SER A 563 6.18 -25.44 -10.54
N VAL A 564 6.67 -25.08 -9.36
CA VAL A 564 8.03 -24.59 -9.09
C VAL A 564 8.79 -25.55 -8.16
N GLY A 565 8.29 -26.77 -7.96
CA GLY A 565 8.90 -27.78 -7.08
C GLY A 565 10.35 -28.11 -7.45
N ALA A 566 10.59 -28.39 -8.73
CA ALA A 566 11.94 -28.62 -9.26
C ALA A 566 12.85 -27.40 -9.10
N VAL A 567 12.33 -26.18 -9.26
CA VAL A 567 13.08 -24.93 -9.03
C VAL A 567 13.47 -24.79 -7.57
N ALA A 568 12.53 -25.03 -6.64
CA ALA A 568 12.80 -24.98 -5.21
C ALA A 568 13.88 -25.99 -4.79
N ARG A 569 13.88 -27.20 -5.39
CA ARG A 569 14.92 -28.21 -5.16
C ARG A 569 16.27 -27.83 -5.77
N LEU A 570 16.28 -27.29 -7.00
CA LEU A 570 17.48 -26.89 -7.73
C LEU A 570 18.18 -25.69 -7.06
N PHE A 571 17.43 -24.64 -6.72
CA PHE A 571 17.99 -23.41 -6.12
C PHE A 571 18.60 -23.65 -4.74
N GLY A 572 18.22 -24.76 -4.12
CA GLY A 572 18.81 -25.24 -2.89
C GLY A 572 19.92 -26.28 -3.05
N SER A 573 20.28 -26.66 -4.28
CA SER A 573 21.34 -27.64 -4.53
C SER A 573 22.66 -27.18 -3.92
N ASN A 574 23.49 -28.14 -3.50
CA ASN A 574 24.71 -27.86 -2.75
C ASN A 574 25.65 -26.90 -3.52
N TRP A 575 25.79 -27.07 -4.83
CA TRP A 575 26.67 -26.24 -5.65
C TRP A 575 26.14 -24.80 -5.79
N GLN A 576 24.82 -24.57 -5.91
CA GLN A 576 24.26 -23.21 -5.92
C GLN A 576 24.43 -22.50 -4.58
N TRP A 577 24.19 -23.21 -3.48
CA TRP A 577 24.40 -22.66 -2.14
C TRP A 577 25.87 -22.37 -1.84
N GLN A 578 26.77 -23.25 -2.29
CA GLN A 578 28.21 -23.02 -2.19
C GLN A 578 28.64 -21.80 -3.01
N ALA A 579 28.11 -21.60 -4.22
CA ALA A 579 28.37 -20.39 -5.00
C ALA A 579 27.91 -19.12 -4.27
N TRP A 580 26.69 -19.10 -3.71
CA TRP A 580 26.20 -17.96 -2.93
C TRP A 580 26.99 -17.72 -1.65
N SER A 581 27.51 -18.77 -1.00
CA SER A 581 28.42 -18.63 0.15
C SER A 581 29.75 -17.98 -0.22
N GLN A 582 30.11 -17.98 -1.51
CA GLN A 582 31.30 -17.36 -2.07
C GLN A 582 30.97 -16.04 -2.81
N LEU A 583 29.79 -15.43 -2.60
CA LEU A 583 29.41 -14.16 -3.25
C LEU A 583 30.48 -13.07 -3.10
N GLU A 584 31.21 -13.03 -1.97
CA GLU A 584 32.32 -12.10 -1.76
C GLU A 584 33.40 -12.22 -2.85
N HIS A 585 33.70 -13.42 -3.36
CA HIS A 585 34.63 -13.61 -4.47
C HIS A 585 34.14 -12.87 -5.72
N SER A 586 32.87 -13.04 -6.09
CA SER A 586 32.30 -12.34 -7.24
C SER A 586 32.30 -10.83 -7.07
N VAL A 587 31.94 -10.33 -5.88
CA VAL A 587 31.94 -8.89 -5.61
C VAL A 587 33.36 -8.31 -5.67
N ARG A 588 34.38 -9.05 -5.22
CA ARG A 588 35.77 -8.58 -5.22
C ARG A 588 36.43 -8.61 -6.59
N ASN A 589 36.12 -9.63 -7.39
CA ASN A 589 36.88 -9.93 -8.60
C ASN A 589 36.09 -9.71 -9.90
N GLY A 590 34.76 -9.60 -9.82
CA GLY A 590 33.88 -9.58 -10.99
C GLY A 590 33.75 -10.95 -11.69
N GLU A 591 34.20 -12.02 -11.05
CA GLU A 591 34.22 -13.39 -11.61
C GLU A 591 33.11 -14.27 -11.00
N PRO A 592 32.59 -15.29 -11.72
CA PRO A 592 31.54 -16.16 -11.18
C PRO A 592 32.05 -17.00 -10.00
N ALA A 593 31.42 -16.83 -8.83
CA ALA A 593 31.77 -17.59 -7.62
C ALA A 593 31.54 -19.10 -7.81
N LEU A 594 30.59 -19.48 -8.68
CA LEU A 594 30.36 -20.87 -9.00
C LEU A 594 31.56 -21.54 -9.67
N ASP A 595 32.29 -20.84 -10.54
CA ASP A 595 33.46 -21.39 -11.25
C ASP A 595 34.57 -21.76 -10.25
N GLN A 596 34.74 -20.93 -9.22
CA GLN A 596 35.65 -21.21 -8.10
C GLN A 596 35.22 -22.46 -7.32
N VAL A 597 33.91 -22.62 -7.08
CA VAL A 597 33.34 -23.76 -6.32
C VAL A 597 33.49 -25.07 -7.09
N LEU A 598 33.22 -25.05 -8.39
CA LEU A 598 33.22 -26.24 -9.24
C LEU A 598 34.61 -26.56 -9.81
N GLY A 599 35.51 -25.58 -9.88
CA GLY A 599 36.80 -25.68 -10.58
C GLY A 599 36.67 -25.69 -12.10
N THR A 600 35.48 -25.38 -12.62
CA THR A 600 35.11 -25.34 -14.04
C THR A 600 33.88 -24.44 -14.21
N SER A 601 33.58 -24.02 -15.43
CA SER A 601 32.38 -23.23 -15.74
C SER A 601 31.08 -24.01 -15.50
N LEU A 602 29.98 -23.32 -15.25
CA LEU A 602 28.65 -23.96 -15.18
C LEU A 602 28.36 -24.82 -16.42
N LEU A 603 28.75 -24.37 -17.61
CA LEU A 603 28.47 -25.07 -18.87
C LEU A 603 29.17 -26.43 -18.94
N GLU A 604 30.44 -26.50 -18.57
CA GLU A 604 31.21 -27.75 -18.51
C GLU A 604 30.74 -28.67 -17.37
N PHE A 605 30.32 -28.08 -16.25
CA PHE A 605 29.73 -28.85 -15.15
C PHE A 605 28.40 -29.51 -15.53
N LEU A 606 27.52 -28.79 -16.24
CA LEU A 606 26.26 -29.35 -16.74
C LEU A 606 26.47 -30.55 -17.68
N ASP A 607 27.55 -30.56 -18.45
CA ASP A 607 27.92 -31.67 -19.34
C ASP A 607 28.44 -32.91 -18.58
N THR A 608 28.83 -32.74 -17.32
CA THR A 608 29.43 -33.79 -16.47
C THR A 608 28.58 -34.18 -15.25
N MET A 609 27.39 -33.60 -15.09
CA MET A 609 26.45 -33.91 -14.01
C MET A 609 26.02 -35.38 -14.01
N SER A 610 25.63 -35.87 -12.82
CA SER A 610 24.96 -37.17 -12.71
C SER A 610 23.63 -37.15 -13.50
N PRO A 611 23.14 -38.29 -14.00
CA PRO A 611 21.86 -38.36 -14.70
C PRO A 611 20.69 -37.77 -13.90
N ASP A 612 20.67 -37.98 -12.58
CA ASP A 612 19.60 -37.50 -11.70
C ASP A 612 19.66 -35.98 -11.48
N ASP A 613 20.86 -35.42 -11.25
CA ASP A 613 21.04 -33.97 -11.10
C ASP A 613 20.75 -33.24 -12.41
N GLY A 614 21.17 -33.82 -13.54
CA GLY A 614 20.85 -33.32 -14.87
C GLY A 614 19.34 -33.31 -15.13
N ALA A 615 18.63 -34.38 -14.76
CA ALA A 615 17.18 -34.44 -14.89
C ALA A 615 16.47 -33.38 -14.03
N LEU A 616 16.92 -33.15 -12.80
CA LEU A 616 16.38 -32.11 -11.93
C LEU A 616 16.61 -30.70 -12.51
N PHE A 617 17.82 -30.44 -13.02
CA PHE A 617 18.14 -29.18 -13.68
C PHE A 617 17.21 -28.94 -14.88
N ASP A 618 17.06 -29.97 -15.73
CA ASP A 618 16.23 -29.91 -16.93
C ASP A 618 14.74 -29.67 -16.59
N GLN A 619 14.24 -30.34 -15.54
CA GLN A 619 12.87 -30.16 -15.03
C GLN A 619 12.65 -28.74 -14.48
N ALA A 620 13.60 -28.19 -13.72
CA ALA A 620 13.52 -26.85 -13.16
C ALA A 620 13.52 -25.77 -14.25
N MET A 621 14.40 -25.89 -15.25
CA MET A 621 14.44 -24.94 -16.37
C MET A 621 13.17 -25.00 -17.22
N THR A 622 12.62 -26.20 -17.43
CA THR A 622 11.35 -26.38 -18.13
C THR A 622 10.18 -25.75 -17.34
N GLY A 623 10.12 -25.95 -16.03
CA GLY A 623 9.08 -25.39 -15.15
C GLY A 623 9.08 -23.85 -15.15
N LEU A 624 10.28 -23.26 -15.03
CA LEU A 624 10.45 -21.81 -15.06
C LEU A 624 10.04 -21.21 -16.43
N SER A 625 10.35 -21.90 -17.53
CA SER A 625 10.04 -21.45 -18.88
C SER A 625 8.54 -21.51 -19.20
N ARG A 626 7.82 -22.55 -18.76
CA ARG A 626 6.39 -22.74 -19.07
C ARG A 626 5.51 -21.58 -18.61
N PHE A 627 5.80 -21.03 -17.43
CA PHE A 627 5.08 -19.87 -16.90
C PHE A 627 5.28 -18.63 -17.77
N LEU A 628 6.52 -18.39 -18.20
CA LEU A 628 6.90 -17.20 -18.97
C LEU A 628 6.43 -17.29 -20.43
N ASN A 629 6.56 -18.46 -21.07
CA ASN A 629 6.17 -18.68 -22.47
C ASN A 629 4.75 -18.21 -22.79
N ARG A 630 3.77 -18.51 -21.92
CA ARG A 630 2.38 -18.10 -22.15
C ARG A 630 2.22 -16.57 -22.16
N THR A 631 2.99 -15.86 -21.34
CA THR A 631 2.96 -14.39 -21.32
C THR A 631 3.60 -13.78 -22.57
N ILE A 632 4.62 -14.44 -23.12
CA ILE A 632 5.29 -14.05 -24.37
C ILE A 632 4.33 -14.25 -25.56
N LEU A 633 3.72 -15.43 -25.68
CA LEU A 633 2.80 -15.78 -26.77
C LEU A 633 1.52 -14.92 -26.78
N ASN A 634 1.08 -14.43 -25.62
CA ASN A 634 -0.04 -13.50 -25.53
C ASN A 634 0.35 -12.06 -25.93
N ALA A 635 1.63 -11.70 -25.76
CA ALA A 635 2.11 -10.33 -25.99
C ALA A 635 2.60 -10.11 -27.41
N TYR A 636 3.00 -11.17 -28.13
CA TYR A 636 3.63 -11.05 -29.44
C TYR A 636 3.16 -12.09 -30.43
N ASP A 637 2.77 -11.63 -31.61
CA ASP A 637 2.36 -12.48 -32.73
C ASP A 637 3.56 -12.85 -33.61
N PHE A 638 3.86 -14.14 -33.67
CA PHE A 638 4.91 -14.70 -34.50
C PHE A 638 4.44 -15.01 -35.94
N SER A 639 3.16 -14.77 -36.25
CA SER A 639 2.63 -14.94 -37.60
C SER A 639 3.42 -14.11 -38.62
N GLY A 640 3.59 -14.68 -39.82
CA GLY A 640 4.33 -14.03 -40.90
C GLY A 640 5.86 -14.18 -40.86
N ALA A 641 6.44 -14.81 -39.83
CA ALA A 641 7.87 -15.11 -39.82
C ALA A 641 8.25 -16.17 -40.87
N GLY A 642 7.44 -17.20 -41.14
CA GLY A 642 7.81 -18.27 -42.08
C GLY A 642 8.86 -19.25 -41.52
N ARG A 643 10.08 -18.79 -41.20
CA ARG A 643 11.11 -19.56 -40.47
C ARG A 643 11.65 -18.85 -39.24
N ILE A 644 11.60 -19.51 -38.08
CA ILE A 644 12.06 -18.99 -36.79
C ILE A 644 13.30 -19.75 -36.31
N ALA A 645 14.39 -19.05 -35.99
CA ALA A 645 15.53 -19.65 -35.31
C ALA A 645 15.46 -19.39 -33.80
N ASP A 646 15.59 -20.43 -32.99
CA ASP A 646 15.71 -20.36 -31.52
C ASP A 646 17.18 -20.58 -31.16
N VAL A 647 17.86 -19.52 -30.72
CA VAL A 647 19.31 -19.53 -30.49
C VAL A 647 19.56 -19.71 -29.00
N SER A 648 20.33 -20.73 -28.63
CA SER A 648 20.56 -21.12 -27.23
C SER A 648 19.25 -21.39 -26.46
N GLY A 649 18.25 -21.94 -27.16
CA GLY A 649 16.90 -22.18 -26.64
C GLY A 649 16.81 -23.27 -25.57
N GLY A 650 17.92 -23.97 -25.26
CA GLY A 650 17.95 -25.02 -24.26
C GLY A 650 17.02 -26.16 -24.67
N HIS A 651 15.88 -26.28 -24.00
CA HIS A 651 14.88 -27.31 -24.33
C HIS A 651 13.87 -26.90 -25.42
N SER A 652 14.06 -25.73 -26.04
CA SER A 652 13.24 -25.17 -27.13
C SER A 652 11.73 -25.14 -26.84
N THR A 653 11.36 -24.96 -25.57
CA THR A 653 9.95 -24.95 -25.15
C THR A 653 9.16 -23.85 -25.85
N LEU A 654 9.74 -22.65 -25.97
CA LEU A 654 9.08 -21.51 -26.60
C LEU A 654 8.86 -21.75 -28.09
N LEU A 655 9.86 -22.22 -28.83
CA LEU A 655 9.71 -22.49 -30.28
C LEU A 655 8.71 -23.62 -30.54
N ILE A 656 8.71 -24.68 -29.72
CA ILE A 656 7.70 -25.75 -29.82
C ILE A 656 6.30 -25.17 -29.61
N ASP A 657 6.10 -24.33 -28.59
CA ASP A 657 4.79 -23.71 -28.33
C ASP A 657 4.35 -22.77 -29.48
N ILE A 658 5.29 -22.01 -30.08
CA ILE A 658 5.02 -21.16 -31.25
C ILE A 658 4.57 -22.01 -32.46
N LEU A 659 5.32 -23.06 -32.81
CA LEU A 659 5.04 -23.90 -33.98
C LEU A 659 3.78 -24.75 -33.84
N ALA A 660 3.41 -25.11 -32.59
CA ALA A 660 2.15 -25.77 -32.28
C ALA A 660 0.94 -24.84 -32.49
N GLY A 661 1.11 -23.53 -32.26
CA GLY A 661 0.07 -22.52 -32.43
C GLY A 661 -0.20 -22.14 -33.90
N ASP A 662 0.78 -22.27 -34.79
CA ASP A 662 0.66 -21.89 -36.21
C ASP A 662 1.27 -22.96 -37.14
N PRO A 663 0.47 -23.74 -37.87
CA PRO A 663 0.93 -24.76 -38.81
C PRO A 663 1.76 -24.24 -39.99
N SER A 664 1.69 -22.95 -40.31
CA SER A 664 2.40 -22.35 -41.45
C SER A 664 3.89 -22.07 -41.16
N LEU A 665 4.28 -22.05 -39.89
CA LEU A 665 5.65 -21.75 -39.47
C LEU A 665 6.54 -23.00 -39.53
N SER A 666 7.83 -22.78 -39.79
CA SER A 666 8.90 -23.75 -39.56
C SER A 666 9.93 -23.14 -38.61
N GLY A 667 10.77 -23.96 -37.99
CA GLY A 667 11.81 -23.44 -37.11
C GLY A 667 13.06 -24.28 -37.07
N VAL A 668 14.11 -23.71 -36.48
CA VAL A 668 15.38 -24.38 -36.22
C VAL A 668 15.85 -24.03 -34.81
N LEU A 669 16.14 -25.05 -34.00
CA LEU A 669 16.92 -24.88 -32.77
C LEU A 669 18.41 -24.87 -33.12
N LEU A 670 19.10 -23.82 -32.71
CA LEU A 670 20.54 -23.62 -32.85
C LEU A 670 21.20 -23.66 -31.47
N ASP A 671 21.80 -24.79 -31.11
CA ASP A 671 22.40 -25.00 -29.79
C ASP A 671 23.61 -25.93 -29.84
N ARG A 672 24.29 -26.12 -28.71
CA ARG A 672 25.47 -26.99 -28.58
C ARG A 672 25.08 -28.48 -28.71
N PRO A 673 26.00 -29.36 -29.16
CA PRO A 673 25.72 -30.79 -29.35
C PRO A 673 25.10 -31.52 -28.15
N ALA A 674 25.48 -31.15 -26.93
CA ALA A 674 24.94 -31.75 -25.70
C ALA A 674 23.45 -31.46 -25.50
N ILE A 675 22.99 -30.29 -25.93
CA ILE A 675 21.60 -29.84 -25.81
C ILE A 675 20.76 -30.39 -26.97
N THR A 676 21.25 -30.26 -28.21
CA THR A 676 20.55 -30.76 -29.41
C THR A 676 20.27 -32.25 -29.34
N ALA A 677 21.18 -33.05 -28.78
CA ALA A 677 20.98 -34.48 -28.54
C ALA A 677 19.75 -34.77 -27.66
N LYS A 678 19.52 -33.96 -26.61
CA LYS A 678 18.38 -34.09 -25.71
C LYS A 678 17.07 -33.64 -26.37
N VAL A 679 17.11 -32.58 -27.18
CA VAL A 679 15.89 -31.99 -27.78
C VAL A 679 15.30 -32.83 -28.90
N ARG A 680 16.12 -33.56 -29.68
CA ARG A 680 15.63 -34.41 -30.79
C ARG A 680 14.54 -35.41 -30.38
N GLY A 681 14.54 -35.90 -29.13
CA GLY A 681 13.46 -36.73 -28.60
C GLY A 681 12.14 -35.97 -28.45
N ARG A 682 12.19 -34.80 -27.82
CA ARG A 682 11.02 -33.94 -27.57
C ARG A 682 10.38 -33.42 -28.86
N VAL A 683 11.17 -33.10 -29.88
CA VAL A 683 10.65 -32.68 -31.20
C VAL A 683 9.81 -33.78 -31.85
N ARG A 684 10.26 -35.04 -31.72
CA ARG A 684 9.49 -36.21 -32.21
C ARG A 684 8.21 -36.41 -31.42
N GLU A 685 8.27 -36.29 -30.09
CA GLU A 685 7.09 -36.41 -29.22
C GLU A 685 6.05 -35.31 -29.48
N ALA A 686 6.50 -34.10 -29.80
CA ALA A 686 5.63 -32.99 -30.19
C ALA A 686 5.06 -33.12 -31.62
N GLY A 687 5.49 -34.12 -32.40
CA GLY A 687 5.04 -34.30 -33.79
C GLY A 687 5.54 -33.23 -34.76
N LEU A 688 6.63 -32.53 -34.42
CA LEU A 688 7.17 -31.40 -35.20
C LEU A 688 8.40 -31.76 -36.05
N GLY A 689 8.72 -33.05 -36.20
CA GLY A 689 9.94 -33.51 -36.88
C GLY A 689 10.11 -33.04 -38.34
N ASP A 690 9.01 -32.74 -39.03
CA ASP A 690 9.04 -32.24 -40.42
C ASP A 690 9.13 -30.70 -40.51
N ARG A 691 9.07 -30.00 -39.37
CA ARG A 691 8.93 -28.53 -39.30
C ARG A 691 9.90 -27.86 -38.32
N LEU A 692 10.57 -28.63 -37.45
CA LEU A 692 11.52 -28.15 -36.47
C LEU A 692 12.85 -28.88 -36.62
N ASP A 693 13.81 -28.19 -37.23
CA ASP A 693 15.18 -28.66 -37.37
C ASP A 693 15.96 -28.47 -36.06
N VAL A 694 16.93 -29.35 -35.80
CA VAL A 694 17.79 -29.27 -34.61
C VAL A 694 19.25 -29.39 -35.04
N VAL A 695 19.95 -28.26 -35.01
CA VAL A 695 21.29 -28.10 -35.60
C VAL A 695 22.32 -27.76 -34.54
N ASP A 696 23.42 -28.52 -34.56
CA ASP A 696 24.56 -28.32 -33.69
C ASP A 696 25.35 -27.08 -34.13
N CYS A 697 25.55 -26.11 -33.25
CA CYS A 697 26.34 -24.92 -33.54
C CYS A 697 27.06 -24.32 -32.31
N ASP A 698 28.05 -23.46 -32.58
CA ASP A 698 28.63 -22.55 -31.61
C ASP A 698 28.11 -21.14 -31.89
N PHE A 699 27.01 -20.78 -31.22
CA PHE A 699 26.31 -19.52 -31.42
C PHE A 699 27.10 -18.28 -30.96
N LEU A 700 28.21 -18.46 -30.23
CA LEU A 700 29.14 -17.38 -29.91
C LEU A 700 29.99 -16.97 -31.12
N ARG A 701 30.07 -17.82 -32.14
CA ARG A 701 30.88 -17.58 -33.35
C ARG A 701 30.03 -17.25 -34.57
N SER A 702 29.07 -18.12 -34.90
CA SER A 702 28.26 -17.99 -36.12
C SER A 702 27.04 -18.90 -36.08
N LEU A 703 25.96 -18.47 -36.72
CA LEU A 703 24.77 -19.31 -36.91
C LEU A 703 24.78 -19.95 -38.32
N PRO A 704 24.61 -21.27 -38.45
CA PRO A 704 24.75 -21.98 -39.72
C PRO A 704 23.54 -21.85 -40.65
N GLU A 705 22.42 -21.31 -40.17
CA GLU A 705 21.18 -21.17 -40.93
C GLU A 705 20.60 -19.76 -40.82
N GLN A 706 19.99 -19.29 -41.92
CA GLN A 706 19.29 -18.02 -41.93
C GLN A 706 17.81 -18.16 -41.56
N ALA A 707 17.27 -17.16 -40.87
CA ALA A 707 15.87 -17.11 -40.47
C ALA A 707 15.27 -15.70 -40.65
N ASP A 708 13.95 -15.66 -40.75
CA ASP A 708 13.18 -14.41 -40.85
C ASP A 708 12.94 -13.80 -39.45
N THR A 709 12.90 -14.64 -38.42
CA THR A 709 12.85 -14.21 -37.02
C THR A 709 13.81 -15.04 -36.19
N ILE A 710 14.66 -14.38 -35.39
CA ILE A 710 15.58 -15.03 -34.46
C ILE A 710 15.13 -14.70 -33.04
N VAL A 711 14.87 -15.74 -32.24
CA VAL A 711 14.45 -15.61 -30.85
C VAL A 711 15.64 -15.86 -29.93
N LEU A 712 15.85 -14.94 -28.99
CA LEU A 712 16.81 -15.05 -27.90
C LEU A 712 16.01 -15.00 -26.60
N ASN A 713 15.70 -16.16 -26.01
CA ASN A 713 14.89 -16.21 -24.79
C ASN A 713 15.80 -16.35 -23.57
N ARG A 714 16.03 -15.24 -22.85
CA ARG A 714 16.94 -15.15 -21.70
C ARG A 714 18.33 -15.66 -22.02
N VAL A 715 18.90 -15.11 -23.09
CA VAL A 715 20.22 -15.51 -23.56
C VAL A 715 21.21 -14.42 -23.21
N LEU A 716 20.89 -13.16 -23.44
CA LEU A 716 21.83 -12.06 -23.27
C LEU A 716 22.20 -11.85 -21.80
N HIS A 717 21.29 -12.18 -20.87
CA HIS A 717 21.54 -12.05 -19.44
C HIS A 717 22.61 -13.00 -18.89
N ASP A 718 22.89 -14.10 -19.60
CA ASP A 718 23.85 -15.12 -19.20
C ASP A 718 25.31 -14.70 -19.49
N TRP A 719 25.52 -13.59 -20.19
CA TRP A 719 26.80 -13.19 -20.74
C TRP A 719 27.15 -11.73 -20.44
N ASP A 720 28.45 -11.44 -20.39
CA ASP A 720 28.97 -10.07 -20.39
C ASP A 720 28.63 -9.33 -21.69
N ASP A 721 28.92 -8.03 -21.73
CA ASP A 721 28.57 -7.18 -22.86
C ASP A 721 29.29 -7.54 -24.16
N ASP A 722 30.53 -8.04 -24.09
CA ASP A 722 31.30 -8.36 -25.29
C ASP A 722 30.83 -9.67 -25.93
N ALA A 723 30.54 -10.68 -25.11
CA ALA A 723 29.96 -11.95 -25.53
C ALA A 723 28.50 -11.77 -26.00
N ALA A 724 27.67 -11.03 -25.26
CA ALA A 724 26.30 -10.74 -25.66
C ALA A 724 26.25 -9.96 -26.99
N ALA A 725 27.16 -8.99 -27.20
CA ALA A 725 27.29 -8.31 -28.49
C ALA A 725 27.77 -9.26 -29.60
N GLY A 726 28.62 -10.24 -29.28
CA GLY A 726 29.02 -11.32 -30.19
C GLY A 726 27.83 -12.14 -30.68
N ILE A 727 26.98 -12.57 -29.76
CA ILE A 727 25.74 -13.31 -30.06
C ILE A 727 24.83 -12.48 -30.95
N LEU A 728 24.60 -11.21 -30.62
CA LEU A 728 23.77 -10.31 -31.42
C LEU A 728 24.33 -10.09 -32.84
N ARG A 729 25.65 -9.99 -33.01
CA ARG A 729 26.28 -9.92 -34.34
C ARG A 729 26.07 -11.22 -35.13
N ALA A 730 26.24 -12.39 -34.51
CA ALA A 730 25.98 -13.67 -35.15
C ALA A 730 24.50 -13.82 -35.56
N CYS A 731 23.57 -13.32 -34.73
CA CYS A 731 22.16 -13.25 -35.06
C CYS A 731 21.90 -12.31 -36.25
N ARG A 732 22.43 -11.09 -36.21
CA ARG A 732 22.31 -10.11 -37.30
C ARG A 732 22.76 -10.70 -38.63
N ASP A 733 23.92 -11.37 -38.66
CA ASP A 733 24.50 -11.93 -39.90
C ASP A 733 23.67 -13.12 -40.45
N ALA A 734 22.81 -13.71 -39.63
CA ALA A 734 21.90 -14.79 -40.00
C ALA A 734 20.45 -14.34 -40.25
N LEU A 735 20.14 -13.04 -40.12
CA LEU A 735 18.84 -12.51 -40.50
C LEU A 735 18.71 -12.49 -42.03
N ARG A 736 17.56 -12.94 -42.52
CA ARG A 736 17.14 -12.64 -43.90
C ARG A 736 16.80 -11.16 -44.03
N PRO A 737 16.87 -10.58 -45.25
CA PRO A 737 16.45 -9.19 -45.48
C PRO A 737 15.04 -8.91 -44.94
N GLY A 738 14.87 -7.85 -44.15
CA GLY A 738 13.61 -7.52 -43.46
C GLY A 738 13.29 -8.40 -42.26
N GLY A 739 14.22 -9.26 -41.83
CA GLY A 739 14.09 -10.09 -40.64
C GLY A 739 14.20 -9.31 -39.33
N ARG A 740 13.89 -9.99 -38.22
CA ARG A 740 13.90 -9.38 -36.88
C ARG A 740 14.46 -10.30 -35.80
N ILE A 741 15.06 -9.70 -34.77
CA ILE A 741 15.45 -10.37 -33.53
C ILE A 741 14.38 -10.09 -32.49
N VAL A 742 13.96 -11.12 -31.76
CA VAL A 742 13.06 -11.02 -30.61
C VAL A 742 13.84 -11.48 -29.39
N ALA A 743 14.43 -10.53 -28.66
CA ALA A 743 15.12 -10.82 -27.41
C ALA A 743 14.14 -10.71 -26.25
N VAL A 744 13.94 -11.81 -25.53
CA VAL A 744 13.07 -11.88 -24.35
C VAL A 744 13.96 -11.83 -23.12
N GLU A 745 13.97 -10.67 -22.45
CA GLU A 745 14.88 -10.38 -21.33
C GLU A 745 14.12 -9.72 -20.17
N GLN A 746 14.64 -9.85 -18.96
CA GLN A 746 14.21 -9.05 -17.83
C GLN A 746 15.05 -7.76 -17.84
N LEU A 747 14.41 -6.59 -17.70
CA LEU A 747 15.15 -5.32 -17.63
C LEU A 747 15.42 -4.92 -16.19
N MET A 748 16.48 -4.15 -15.98
CA MET A 748 16.80 -3.53 -14.70
C MET A 748 15.83 -2.36 -14.43
N THR A 749 14.87 -2.57 -13.53
CA THR A 749 13.78 -1.61 -13.21
C THR A 749 13.83 -1.02 -11.80
N GLY A 750 14.91 -1.26 -11.05
CA GLY A 750 15.09 -0.76 -9.68
C GLY A 750 14.30 -1.51 -8.61
N ASP A 751 13.58 -2.57 -8.98
CA ASP A 751 12.89 -3.45 -8.04
C ASP A 751 13.81 -4.55 -7.48
N LYS A 752 13.41 -5.11 -6.33
CA LYS A 752 14.16 -6.15 -5.62
C LYS A 752 14.41 -7.39 -6.50
N ARG A 753 13.47 -7.81 -7.33
CA ARG A 753 13.62 -9.06 -8.10
C ARG A 753 14.69 -8.89 -9.18
N ALA A 754 14.68 -7.78 -9.93
CA ALA A 754 15.70 -7.51 -10.95
C ALA A 754 17.11 -7.41 -10.35
N ALA A 755 17.26 -6.69 -9.23
CA ALA A 755 18.56 -6.53 -8.58
C ALA A 755 19.16 -7.86 -8.06
N PHE A 756 18.33 -8.74 -7.46
CA PHE A 756 18.81 -10.03 -6.97
C PHE A 756 18.99 -11.07 -8.09
N LEU A 757 18.26 -10.95 -9.20
CA LEU A 757 18.50 -11.76 -10.40
C LEU A 757 19.82 -11.38 -11.07
N ASP A 758 20.16 -10.09 -11.12
CA ASP A 758 21.46 -9.62 -11.60
C ASP A 758 22.62 -10.18 -10.78
N LEU A 759 22.50 -10.13 -9.45
CA LEU A 759 23.46 -10.79 -8.55
C LEU A 759 23.52 -12.31 -8.77
N GLN A 760 22.39 -12.97 -9.04
CA GLN A 760 22.37 -14.39 -9.38
C GLN A 760 23.17 -14.66 -10.67
N MET A 761 23.03 -13.83 -11.69
CA MET A 761 23.77 -13.98 -12.95
C MET A 761 25.27 -13.74 -12.74
N LEU A 762 25.64 -12.75 -11.95
CA LEU A 762 27.03 -12.53 -11.55
C LEU A 762 27.62 -13.75 -10.84
N VAL A 763 26.91 -14.31 -9.84
CA VAL A 763 27.38 -15.44 -9.03
C VAL A 763 27.53 -16.73 -9.85
N LEU A 764 26.61 -17.01 -10.77
CA LEU A 764 26.58 -18.28 -11.50
C LEU A 764 27.29 -18.26 -12.85
N ARG A 765 27.29 -17.14 -13.56
CA ARG A 765 27.68 -17.06 -14.98
C ARG A 765 28.60 -15.89 -15.31
N GLY A 766 28.65 -14.85 -14.46
CA GLY A 766 29.31 -13.58 -14.77
C GLY A 766 28.50 -12.71 -15.73
N GLY A 767 27.25 -13.10 -16.00
CA GLY A 767 26.29 -12.34 -16.79
C GLY A 767 25.64 -11.22 -15.97
N ARG A 768 24.73 -10.49 -16.59
CA ARG A 768 24.05 -9.34 -15.97
C ARG A 768 22.69 -9.04 -16.59
N GLU A 769 21.80 -8.52 -15.76
CA GLU A 769 20.57 -7.86 -16.20
C GLU A 769 20.91 -6.41 -16.60
N ARG A 770 20.23 -5.88 -17.62
CA ARG A 770 20.56 -4.57 -18.21
C ARG A 770 19.39 -3.62 -18.17
N SER A 771 19.65 -2.33 -18.02
CA SER A 771 18.63 -1.30 -18.22
C SER A 771 18.19 -1.25 -19.68
N ARG A 772 17.10 -0.53 -19.96
CA ARG A 772 16.63 -0.29 -21.33
C ARG A 772 17.70 0.42 -22.16
N GLU A 773 18.39 1.39 -21.57
CA GLU A 773 19.44 2.17 -22.21
C GLU A 773 20.67 1.31 -22.51
N GLU A 774 21.12 0.50 -21.54
CA GLU A 774 22.24 -0.43 -21.71
C GLU A 774 21.94 -1.47 -22.80
N MET A 775 20.71 -1.95 -22.87
CA MET A 775 20.28 -2.87 -23.92
C MET A 775 20.24 -2.21 -25.30
N ALA A 776 19.78 -0.96 -25.39
CA ALA A 776 19.81 -0.20 -26.63
C ALA A 776 21.25 0.05 -27.11
N GLU A 777 22.18 0.34 -26.19
CA GLU A 777 23.61 0.47 -26.49
C GLU A 777 24.20 -0.86 -27.00
N LEU A 778 23.86 -1.97 -26.33
CA LEU A 778 24.30 -3.31 -26.71
C LEU A 778 23.85 -3.70 -28.13
N PHE A 779 22.57 -3.44 -28.46
CA PHE A 779 22.04 -3.62 -29.82
C PHE A 779 22.77 -2.70 -30.82
N GLY A 780 22.94 -1.43 -30.48
CA GLY A 780 23.60 -0.42 -31.33
C GLY A 780 25.03 -0.81 -31.70
N ARG A 781 25.85 -1.19 -30.71
CA ARG A 781 27.23 -1.68 -30.92
C ARG A 781 27.29 -2.98 -31.72
N SER A 782 26.18 -3.71 -31.81
CA SER A 782 26.04 -4.94 -32.59
C SER A 782 25.51 -4.71 -34.01
N GLY A 783 25.30 -3.45 -34.43
CA GLY A 783 24.77 -3.11 -35.75
C GLY A 783 23.26 -3.33 -35.87
N LEU A 784 22.54 -3.29 -34.74
CA LEU A 784 21.09 -3.45 -34.66
C LEU A 784 20.47 -2.21 -34.01
N ARG A 785 19.17 -1.99 -34.23
CA ARG A 785 18.35 -1.05 -33.47
C ARG A 785 17.16 -1.78 -32.86
N ILE A 786 16.80 -1.42 -31.64
CA ILE A 786 15.54 -1.84 -31.03
C ILE A 786 14.45 -0.94 -31.61
N ALA A 787 13.55 -1.51 -32.41
CA ALA A 787 12.41 -0.80 -32.99
C ALA A 787 11.24 -0.70 -32.01
N GLU A 788 11.06 -1.74 -31.18
CA GLU A 788 9.93 -1.83 -30.26
C GLU A 788 10.35 -2.56 -28.98
N THR A 789 9.72 -2.20 -27.86
CA THR A 789 9.80 -2.98 -26.62
C THR A 789 8.39 -3.27 -26.13
N ILE A 790 8.07 -4.54 -25.97
CA ILE A 790 6.75 -5.02 -25.60
C ILE A 790 6.83 -5.60 -24.19
N ASN A 791 6.12 -5.00 -23.24
CA ASN A 791 6.03 -5.54 -21.88
C ASN A 791 5.05 -6.71 -21.85
N THR A 792 5.35 -7.73 -21.04
CA THR A 792 4.42 -8.84 -20.79
C THR A 792 3.70 -8.67 -19.45
N THR A 793 2.73 -9.54 -19.17
CA THR A 793 2.14 -9.66 -17.81
C THR A 793 3.08 -10.35 -16.81
N SER A 794 4.25 -10.81 -17.25
CA SER A 794 5.35 -11.24 -16.41
C SER A 794 6.43 -10.16 -16.35
N PRO A 795 7.45 -10.30 -15.48
CA PRO A 795 8.59 -9.36 -15.47
C PRO A 795 9.49 -9.38 -16.71
N MET A 796 9.20 -10.24 -17.70
CA MET A 796 9.90 -10.27 -18.98
C MET A 796 9.35 -9.21 -19.93
N CYS A 797 10.21 -8.69 -20.80
CA CYS A 797 9.82 -7.90 -21.97
C CYS A 797 10.41 -8.51 -23.24
N LEU A 798 9.82 -8.16 -24.39
CA LEU A 798 10.34 -8.50 -25.71
C LEU A 798 10.96 -7.24 -26.33
N LEU A 799 12.18 -7.36 -26.80
CA LEU A 799 12.93 -6.31 -27.49
C LEU A 799 13.03 -6.70 -28.96
N ILE A 800 12.34 -5.95 -29.81
CA ILE A 800 12.25 -6.23 -31.25
C ILE A 800 13.37 -5.48 -31.97
N GLY A 801 14.39 -6.21 -32.41
CA GLY A 801 15.58 -5.67 -33.07
C GLY A 801 15.57 -5.85 -34.59
N HIS A 802 16.11 -4.87 -35.31
CA HIS A 802 16.37 -4.93 -36.75
C HIS A 802 17.81 -4.53 -37.05
N ALA A 803 18.35 -4.99 -38.18
CA ALA A 803 19.63 -4.50 -38.69
C ALA A 803 19.55 -2.99 -38.98
N LEU A 804 20.66 -2.27 -38.80
CA LEU A 804 20.71 -0.82 -39.09
C LEU A 804 20.66 -0.51 -40.59
N ASP A 805 20.93 -1.50 -41.45
CA ASP A 805 21.01 -1.37 -42.91
C ASP A 805 19.73 -1.80 -43.65
N ASP A 806 18.60 -1.98 -42.94
CA ASP A 806 17.26 -2.25 -43.50
C ASP A 806 16.41 -0.98 -43.71
#